data_AF-A0A0Q9Y901-F1
#
_entry.id   AF-A0A0Q9Y901-F1
#
_cell.length_a   1.000
_cell.length_b   1.000
_cell.length_c   1.000
_cell.angle_alpha   90.00
_cell.angle_beta   90.00
_cell.angle_gamma   90.00
#
_symmetry.space_group_name_H-M   'P 1'
#
loop_
_entity.id
_entity.type
_entity.pdbx_description
1 polymer ?
#
loop_
_entity_poly.entity_id
_entity_poly.type
_entity_poly.pdbx_seq_one_letter_code
_entity_poly.pdbx_strand_id
1 'polypeptide(L)'
;MRISKNEKKSLNTTLAFEQLEDRILFSADTNALIPHLDMGSNPSHQSEPATIEIITETTSTQETSSTNHEIAFVDKRIENYDALVNDILSSKNENTNLQIVLLDKDMDGLEKISEILNNTKDVNTIHIFSHSTDGVLKLGAKALTYDNIDAHADTLISWQNALTPDADILLYGCDLAQTDIGQKFIEKISQLTGSDVAASLDTSGSTQLGANWDLEYTTGAIESDTLIKANSNISWSGILNTAPTASNNTIQTQIGATYTFTAADFNFQDLDGDSFSQIQILTLPLIGGLFLSGNSILLLDTISIADINNGNFTFNPLLGILGTSFTFRVHDGTVYSDASYTMTLNLALTNTPPTAANNTVTFDEDSSYTISVADFQYSDAENNSLNQIRITTLPVNGSLTLSGVAVTLNQTIQVADIAAGNLRFTPAANANGIGYASLGFAVRDGIGFSVSSYTLTFNITPTNDLPTTANQTVSTNEDTAYSFTTADFNFSDIDGDSLSQIRINSLPANGSLTLSGVAVALNQIISAADITAGNLQFTPAANDNGVGYASFNFSVHDGTGFSLTGAAMTIDVAPANDLPTTSNQTVSTNEDTAYSFTTADFNFNDIDGDALSQIRINSLPANGSLTLSGIAVALNQIISAADITAGNLQFTPAANDNGVGYASFNFSVHDGTGFSLAGATMTIDVAPANDLPTTSNQTVSTNEDTAYSFTTADFNFNDIDGDALSQIRINSLPANGSLTLSGIAVALNQIISAADITAGNLQFTPVANDNGVGYASFNFSVHDGTGFSIAGATMTIDVVPANHLPTTANQTISTNEDTAYSFTIADFNFNDIDGDALSQIRINSLPANGSLTLSGIAVALNQIISAADITAGNLQFTPAANDNGVGYASFNFSVHDGTDFSLSSATMTIDVAPVNDLPTTANQTVNTNEGTAYSFTTADFNFNDIDGDSLSQIRINSLPANGSLTLSGVAVALNQLISAADITAGNLQFTPAINANGVGYASFNFSVHDGTGFSLADATITIDVTKLNNLPNPNNPVITNPSPETTTPEEKTKDNDTTNNKPTIKNPVSYNPQIYKNQNHTLNISDTYTVNALKISSFNFNYENEFDFNHENNSHSTRTQSYTNYQDLKIKNQFSNNVFLSALEKLEISYNAYFTQLHNHEMMLSTLKDTLTVTGLTIGLIASPWILNASTLIASLCASATIWSSVDPLPIVAKKKRASTAKSSEPDTIDALFDKK
;
A
#
# COMPACT_ATOMS: atom_id res chain seq x y z
N MET A 1 -16.71 28.11 35.76
CA MET A 1 -17.34 27.99 37.10
C MET A 1 -16.34 27.31 38.05
N ARG A 2 -16.42 27.50 39.37
CA ARG A 2 -15.51 26.92 40.40
C ARG A 2 -16.31 26.07 41.40
N ILE A 3 -15.58 25.34 42.29
CA ILE A 3 -16.06 24.60 43.48
C ILE A 3 -16.61 23.18 43.17
N SER A 4 -16.20 22.09 43.83
CA SER A 4 -15.01 21.85 44.69
C SER A 4 -14.77 20.36 45.01
N LYS A 5 -13.48 20.01 45.26
CA LYS A 5 -12.95 19.02 46.23
C LYS A 5 -13.56 17.61 46.34
N ASN A 6 -12.67 16.61 46.30
CA ASN A 6 -12.36 15.88 47.53
C ASN A 6 -10.85 15.54 47.61
N GLU A 7 -10.34 15.17 48.79
CA GLU A 7 -8.89 15.13 49.08
C GLU A 7 -8.38 13.79 49.65
N LYS A 8 -7.19 13.35 49.18
CA LYS A 8 -6.05 12.76 49.94
C LYS A 8 -5.01 12.27 48.90
N LYS A 9 -3.76 12.73 48.85
CA LYS A 9 -2.66 12.91 49.83
C LYS A 9 -1.76 11.67 49.90
N SER A 10 -0.47 11.91 49.65
CA SER A 10 0.63 10.94 49.44
C SER A 10 1.05 10.14 50.66
N LEU A 11 1.67 8.97 50.41
CA LEU A 11 2.64 8.34 51.30
C LEU A 11 3.63 7.47 50.50
N ASN A 12 4.90 7.49 50.88
CA ASN A 12 5.92 6.56 50.39
C ASN A 12 5.86 5.27 51.22
N THR A 13 6.04 4.10 50.60
CA THR A 13 6.63 2.94 51.30
C THR A 13 7.44 2.08 50.35
N THR A 14 8.72 1.88 50.68
CA THR A 14 9.58 0.82 50.15
C THR A 14 9.32 -0.46 50.92
N LEU A 15 9.34 -1.62 50.25
CA LEU A 15 9.65 -2.98 50.77
C LEU A 15 9.76 -3.86 49.50
N ALA A 16 10.89 -4.47 49.14
CA ALA A 16 11.85 -5.29 49.88
C ALA A 16 11.24 -6.64 50.32
N PHE A 17 11.83 -7.73 49.82
CA PHE A 17 11.68 -9.10 50.29
C PHE A 17 13.09 -9.64 50.53
N GLU A 18 13.37 -10.04 51.77
CA GLU A 18 14.67 -10.55 52.19
C GLU A 18 14.46 -11.64 53.27
N GLN A 19 15.34 -12.64 53.26
CA GLN A 19 15.57 -13.71 54.24
C GLN A 19 14.40 -14.60 54.75
N LEU A 20 14.72 -15.90 54.80
CA LEU A 20 14.46 -16.74 55.97
C LEU A 20 15.84 -17.21 56.49
N GLU A 21 16.05 -17.19 57.81
CA GLU A 21 17.36 -17.41 58.45
C GLU A 21 17.65 -18.86 58.87
N ASP A 22 18.90 -19.09 59.27
CA ASP A 22 19.53 -20.36 59.66
C ASP A 22 18.96 -21.07 60.89
N ARG A 23 19.36 -22.35 61.04
CA ARG A 23 19.67 -22.92 62.36
C ARG A 23 20.92 -23.81 62.36
N ILE A 24 21.95 -23.32 63.05
CA ILE A 24 23.09 -24.10 63.55
C ILE A 24 22.63 -24.99 64.72
N LEU A 25 23.30 -26.13 64.93
CA LEU A 25 23.37 -26.77 66.25
C LEU A 25 24.82 -27.10 66.62
N PHE A 26 25.18 -26.88 67.88
CA PHE A 26 26.53 -26.97 68.47
C PHE A 26 26.79 -28.33 69.16
N SER A 27 28.01 -28.49 69.71
CA SER A 27 28.49 -29.51 70.69
C SER A 27 29.29 -30.67 70.06
N ALA A 28 30.50 -31.05 70.51
CA ALA A 28 31.40 -30.51 71.55
C ALA A 28 32.89 -30.85 71.28
N ASP A 29 33.78 -30.40 72.15
CA ASP A 29 35.25 -30.40 72.04
C ASP A 29 35.95 -31.67 72.63
N THR A 30 37.28 -31.76 72.45
CA THR A 30 38.32 -32.56 73.16
C THR A 30 38.89 -33.86 72.52
N ASN A 31 39.94 -33.66 71.72
CA ASN A 31 41.28 -34.33 71.76
C ASN A 31 41.55 -35.83 71.45
N ALA A 32 42.77 -36.03 70.90
CA ALA A 32 43.70 -37.18 71.00
C ALA A 32 43.73 -38.30 69.91
N LEU A 33 44.60 -38.09 68.91
CA LEU A 33 45.79 -38.92 68.57
C LEU A 33 45.73 -40.48 68.55
N ILE A 34 45.82 -41.04 67.32
CA ILE A 34 46.48 -42.33 66.89
C ILE A 34 46.09 -43.67 67.58
N PRO A 35 46.46 -44.89 67.07
CA PRO A 35 47.25 -45.25 65.87
C PRO A 35 46.56 -46.24 64.88
N HIS A 36 47.34 -46.68 63.88
CA HIS A 36 47.04 -47.60 62.77
C HIS A 36 47.72 -48.97 62.97
N LEU A 37 47.09 -50.09 62.56
CA LEU A 37 47.64 -51.43 62.20
C LEU A 37 46.45 -52.40 61.88
N ASP A 38 46.53 -53.56 61.22
CA ASP A 38 47.20 -54.02 59.97
C ASP A 38 46.73 -55.47 59.60
N MET A 39 47.23 -56.03 58.47
CA MET A 39 47.33 -57.46 58.06
C MET A 39 46.12 -58.09 57.33
N GLY A 40 46.29 -58.96 56.32
CA GLY A 40 47.50 -59.40 55.60
C GLY A 40 47.33 -60.73 54.82
N SER A 41 48.26 -61.09 53.91
CA SER A 41 48.42 -62.47 53.35
C SER A 41 49.79 -62.65 52.60
N ASN A 42 50.19 -63.91 52.32
CA ASN A 42 51.58 -64.40 52.07
C ASN A 42 51.55 -65.63 51.09
N PRO A 43 52.60 -66.47 50.76
CA PRO A 43 54.00 -66.58 51.25
C PRO A 43 55.14 -67.00 50.24
N SER A 44 56.36 -67.24 50.78
CA SER A 44 57.26 -68.42 50.56
C SER A 44 58.55 -68.42 49.67
N HIS A 45 59.71 -68.55 50.38
CA HIS A 45 60.83 -69.55 50.25
C HIS A 45 62.11 -69.40 49.36
N GLN A 46 63.27 -69.24 50.06
CA GLN A 46 64.63 -69.88 49.92
C GLN A 46 65.51 -69.66 48.65
N SER A 47 66.87 -69.78 48.67
CA SER A 47 67.84 -70.53 49.55
C SER A 47 69.23 -69.83 49.77
N GLU A 48 70.22 -70.52 50.38
CA GLU A 48 71.47 -70.07 51.11
C GLU A 48 72.77 -70.74 50.52
N PRO A 49 74.02 -70.86 51.12
CA PRO A 49 74.70 -70.34 52.36
C PRO A 49 76.26 -69.98 52.30
N ALA A 50 76.89 -69.76 53.48
CA ALA A 50 78.31 -70.08 53.94
C ALA A 50 79.49 -69.05 53.81
N THR A 51 80.63 -68.98 54.58
CA THR A 51 81.18 -69.30 55.97
C THR A 51 82.70 -68.83 56.04
N ILE A 52 83.65 -68.92 57.03
CA ILE A 52 83.85 -69.44 58.43
C ILE A 52 85.15 -68.87 59.14
N GLU A 53 85.21 -68.79 60.50
CA GLU A 53 86.33 -68.78 61.55
C GLU A 53 87.71 -68.02 61.33
N ILE A 54 88.81 -67.99 62.16
CA ILE A 54 89.27 -68.59 63.47
C ILE A 54 90.28 -67.69 64.28
N ILE A 55 91.15 -68.21 65.20
CA ILE A 55 92.10 -67.52 66.17
C ILE A 55 93.62 -67.87 65.92
N THR A 56 94.69 -67.83 66.78
CA THR A 56 94.95 -67.90 68.26
C THR A 56 96.46 -67.64 68.67
N GLU A 57 96.76 -67.10 69.89
CA GLU A 57 97.82 -67.42 70.95
C GLU A 57 99.35 -67.80 70.67
N THR A 58 100.40 -67.80 71.56
CA THR A 58 100.80 -67.27 72.93
C THR A 58 102.34 -67.41 73.32
N THR A 59 102.84 -66.67 74.36
CA THR A 59 103.90 -66.97 75.43
C THR A 59 105.45 -67.21 75.23
N SER A 60 106.28 -66.41 75.96
CA SER A 60 107.35 -66.67 77.03
C SER A 60 108.77 -67.38 76.91
N THR A 61 109.74 -66.85 77.71
CA THR A 61 110.80 -67.46 78.65
C THR A 61 112.26 -67.95 78.30
N GLN A 62 113.30 -67.24 78.86
CA GLN A 62 114.56 -67.68 79.59
C GLN A 62 115.73 -68.46 78.86
N GLU A 63 117.02 -68.69 79.31
CA GLU A 63 117.87 -68.58 80.56
C GLU A 63 119.44 -68.72 80.24
N THR A 64 120.57 -68.70 81.04
CA THR A 64 121.07 -68.63 82.48
C THR A 64 122.62 -68.25 82.64
N SER A 65 123.15 -67.94 83.86
CA SER A 65 124.55 -68.12 84.44
C SER A 65 125.64 -66.99 84.58
N SER A 66 126.11 -66.73 85.83
CA SER A 66 127.49 -66.39 86.34
C SER A 66 127.93 -64.96 86.79
N THR A 67 128.97 -64.91 87.67
CA THR A 67 129.63 -63.74 88.34
C THR A 67 128.77 -62.96 89.35
N ASN A 68 129.40 -62.14 90.22
CA ASN A 68 128.64 -61.15 91.02
C ASN A 68 128.13 -60.07 90.05
N HIS A 69 126.87 -60.14 89.69
CA HIS A 69 126.33 -59.47 88.51
C HIS A 69 125.50 -58.26 88.91
N GLU A 70 125.97 -57.07 88.53
CA GLU A 70 125.37 -55.79 88.89
C GLU A 70 124.83 -55.12 87.62
N ILE A 71 123.65 -54.49 87.68
CA ILE A 71 123.06 -53.82 86.52
C ILE A 71 122.64 -52.40 86.91
N ALA A 72 123.26 -51.39 86.31
CA ALA A 72 122.87 -49.99 86.46
C ALA A 72 122.01 -49.53 85.28
N PHE A 73 120.77 -49.15 85.58
CA PHE A 73 119.86 -48.50 84.64
C PHE A 73 119.97 -46.97 84.83
N VAL A 74 120.13 -46.22 83.73
CA VAL A 74 120.21 -44.75 83.75
C VAL A 74 119.21 -44.17 82.76
N ASP A 75 118.34 -43.27 83.21
CA ASP A 75 117.32 -42.62 82.38
C ASP A 75 117.90 -41.46 81.55
N LYS A 76 117.66 -41.45 80.24
CA LYS A 76 118.21 -40.43 79.32
C LYS A 76 117.59 -39.04 79.47
N ARG A 77 116.55 -38.86 80.28
CA ARG A 77 116.03 -37.52 80.61
C ARG A 77 116.93 -36.77 81.59
N ILE A 78 117.78 -37.50 82.32
CA ILE A 78 118.83 -36.90 83.15
C ILE A 78 119.65 -35.96 82.26
N GLU A 79 119.59 -34.66 82.56
CA GLU A 79 120.26 -33.66 81.75
C GLU A 79 121.77 -33.97 81.76
N ASN A 80 122.36 -34.15 80.57
CA ASN A 80 123.75 -34.60 80.43
C ASN A 80 124.05 -35.98 81.06
N TYR A 81 123.09 -36.94 81.00
CA TYR A 81 123.24 -38.32 81.50
C TYR A 81 124.55 -39.01 81.06
N ASP A 82 125.08 -38.69 79.88
CA ASP A 82 126.36 -39.20 79.39
C ASP A 82 127.52 -38.93 80.37
N ALA A 83 127.53 -37.82 81.11
CA ALA A 83 128.53 -37.56 82.14
C ALA A 83 128.34 -38.48 83.36
N LEU A 84 127.10 -38.64 83.84
CA LEU A 84 126.77 -39.53 84.96
C LEU A 84 127.14 -40.99 84.66
N VAL A 85 126.92 -41.46 83.43
CA VAL A 85 127.33 -42.80 82.97
C VAL A 85 128.85 -42.97 82.98
N ASN A 86 129.61 -41.94 82.60
CA ASN A 86 131.08 -41.97 82.68
C ASN A 86 131.57 -41.98 84.14
N ASP A 87 130.92 -41.23 85.03
CA ASP A 87 131.24 -41.25 86.47
C ASP A 87 131.01 -42.65 87.07
N ILE A 88 129.90 -43.31 86.75
CA ILE A 88 129.58 -44.69 87.18
C ILE A 88 130.60 -45.71 86.62
N LEU A 89 131.03 -45.58 85.36
CA LEU A 89 132.06 -46.46 84.80
C LEU A 89 133.43 -46.29 85.47
N SER A 90 133.70 -45.11 86.05
CA SER A 90 134.99 -44.81 86.71
C SER A 90 135.13 -45.44 88.10
N SER A 91 134.03 -45.85 88.74
CA SER A 91 133.99 -46.38 90.11
C SER A 91 133.84 -47.92 90.20
N LYS A 92 133.76 -48.62 89.06
CA LYS A 92 133.59 -50.08 89.00
C LYS A 92 134.68 -50.85 89.79
N ASN A 93 134.25 -51.83 90.59
CA ASN A 93 135.11 -52.72 91.36
C ASN A 93 135.62 -53.89 90.48
N GLU A 94 136.88 -54.31 90.62
CA GLU A 94 137.46 -55.42 89.83
C GLU A 94 136.77 -56.77 90.09
N ASN A 95 136.08 -56.93 91.21
CA ASN A 95 135.36 -58.15 91.57
C ASN A 95 133.90 -58.21 91.08
N THR A 96 133.36 -57.14 90.48
CA THR A 96 131.94 -57.06 90.13
C THR A 96 131.73 -56.94 88.62
N ASN A 97 130.71 -57.64 88.11
CA ASN A 97 130.37 -57.63 86.70
C ASN A 97 129.27 -56.61 86.41
N LEU A 98 129.56 -55.33 86.66
CA LEU A 98 128.65 -54.22 86.34
C LEU A 98 128.38 -54.10 84.82
N GLN A 99 127.11 -54.21 84.44
CA GLN A 99 126.52 -53.84 83.16
C GLN A 99 125.78 -52.50 83.30
N ILE A 100 125.80 -51.64 82.27
CA ILE A 100 125.01 -50.40 82.24
C ILE A 100 123.99 -50.45 81.10
N VAL A 101 122.77 -49.99 81.36
CA VAL A 101 121.65 -49.92 80.42
C VAL A 101 121.05 -48.52 80.43
N LEU A 102 120.80 -47.95 79.25
CA LEU A 102 120.20 -46.62 79.10
C LEU A 102 118.71 -46.73 78.78
N LEU A 103 117.85 -46.09 79.58
CA LEU A 103 116.41 -46.03 79.35
C LEU A 103 116.09 -44.80 78.50
N ASP A 104 115.50 -45.00 77.32
CA ASP A 104 115.17 -43.90 76.41
C ASP A 104 113.88 -43.18 76.82
N LYS A 105 113.84 -41.86 76.63
CA LYS A 105 112.88 -40.95 77.27
C LYS A 105 111.42 -41.20 76.87
N ASP A 106 111.21 -41.75 75.67
CA ASP A 106 109.89 -41.96 75.07
C ASP A 106 109.37 -43.42 75.20
N MET A 107 110.14 -44.32 75.83
CA MET A 107 109.75 -45.72 76.04
C MET A 107 109.21 -45.95 77.45
N ASP A 108 108.42 -47.00 77.69
CA ASP A 108 108.14 -47.44 79.06
C ASP A 108 109.42 -48.00 79.69
N GLY A 109 110.02 -47.26 80.61
CA GLY A 109 111.27 -47.66 81.27
C GLY A 109 111.08 -48.84 82.23
N LEU A 110 109.90 -48.99 82.83
CA LEU A 110 109.60 -50.11 83.72
C LEU A 110 109.45 -51.41 82.93
N GLU A 111 108.74 -51.35 81.79
CA GLU A 111 108.71 -52.44 80.82
C GLU A 111 110.12 -52.78 80.33
N LYS A 112 110.96 -51.77 80.01
CA LYS A 112 112.32 -52.02 79.51
C LYS A 112 113.29 -52.59 80.54
N ILE A 113 113.22 -52.17 81.80
CA ILE A 113 113.97 -52.83 82.90
C ILE A 113 113.53 -54.29 83.01
N SER A 114 112.22 -54.55 82.99
CA SER A 114 111.64 -55.89 83.10
C SER A 114 112.05 -56.79 81.93
N GLU A 115 112.14 -56.26 80.71
CA GLU A 115 112.62 -56.98 79.52
C GLU A 115 114.09 -57.41 79.67
N ILE A 116 114.95 -56.52 80.19
CA ILE A 116 116.37 -56.82 80.44
C ILE A 116 116.48 -57.90 81.53
N LEU A 117 115.81 -57.72 82.66
CA LEU A 117 115.90 -58.65 83.80
C LEU A 117 115.34 -60.04 83.46
N ASN A 118 114.22 -60.15 82.73
CA ASN A 118 113.68 -61.46 82.34
C ASN A 118 114.62 -62.28 81.41
N ASN A 119 115.59 -61.63 80.77
CA ASN A 119 116.64 -62.26 79.96
C ASN A 119 117.99 -62.39 80.71
N THR A 120 118.07 -61.99 81.97
CA THR A 120 119.28 -61.99 82.79
C THR A 120 119.09 -62.85 84.05
N LYS A 121 120.19 -63.35 84.62
CA LYS A 121 120.19 -64.27 85.78
C LYS A 121 121.39 -64.01 86.68
N ASP A 122 121.29 -64.54 87.90
CA ASP A 122 122.28 -64.45 88.96
C ASP A 122 122.63 -62.99 89.33
N VAL A 123 121.67 -62.07 89.20
CA VAL A 123 121.85 -60.63 89.46
C VAL A 123 121.84 -60.37 90.97
N ASN A 124 122.93 -59.79 91.49
CA ASN A 124 123.06 -59.45 92.90
C ASN A 124 122.58 -58.04 93.22
N THR A 125 122.71 -57.12 92.26
CA THR A 125 122.44 -55.71 92.52
C THR A 125 121.82 -55.03 91.31
N ILE A 126 120.71 -54.34 91.51
CA ILE A 126 120.13 -53.41 90.53
C ILE A 126 120.36 -51.98 91.04
N HIS A 127 120.96 -51.12 90.22
CA HIS A 127 121.00 -49.68 90.47
C HIS A 127 120.09 -48.99 89.46
N ILE A 128 119.28 -48.01 89.87
CA ILE A 128 118.44 -47.23 88.97
C ILE A 128 118.65 -45.74 89.24
N PHE A 129 119.14 -45.01 88.24
CA PHE A 129 119.31 -43.56 88.26
C PHE A 129 118.24 -42.92 87.40
N SER A 130 117.32 -42.16 88.00
CA SER A 130 116.27 -41.45 87.27
C SER A 130 115.70 -40.26 88.05
N HIS A 131 114.92 -39.44 87.38
CA HIS A 131 114.14 -38.36 87.99
C HIS A 131 113.02 -38.91 88.88
N SER A 132 112.78 -38.25 90.01
CA SER A 132 111.70 -38.58 90.92
C SER A 132 111.22 -37.39 91.76
N THR A 133 110.09 -37.62 92.41
CA THR A 133 109.63 -36.90 93.61
C THR A 133 109.12 -37.94 94.62
N ASP A 134 108.70 -37.53 95.82
CA ASP A 134 108.24 -38.44 96.88
C ASP A 134 107.18 -39.44 96.38
N GLY A 135 107.49 -40.73 96.48
CA GLY A 135 106.61 -41.82 96.03
C GLY A 135 106.35 -41.88 94.51
N VAL A 136 107.16 -41.21 93.68
CA VAL A 136 107.02 -41.13 92.22
C VAL A 136 108.38 -41.31 91.53
N LEU A 137 108.70 -42.53 91.09
CA LEU A 137 109.90 -42.80 90.28
C LEU A 137 109.54 -42.74 88.79
N LYS A 138 110.14 -41.80 88.04
CA LYS A 138 109.96 -41.71 86.58
C LYS A 138 110.85 -42.76 85.90
N LEU A 139 110.32 -43.51 84.92
CA LEU A 139 111.07 -44.53 84.16
C LEU A 139 110.65 -44.46 82.69
N GLY A 140 111.48 -43.82 81.87
CA GLY A 140 111.09 -43.34 80.53
C GLY A 140 109.73 -42.61 80.55
N ALA A 141 108.90 -42.83 79.54
CA ALA A 141 107.59 -42.19 79.37
C ALA A 141 106.56 -42.47 80.48
N LYS A 142 106.86 -43.29 81.50
CA LYS A 142 105.97 -43.57 82.63
C LYS A 142 106.51 -43.06 83.98
N ALA A 143 105.58 -42.98 84.93
CA ALA A 143 105.86 -42.82 86.36
C ALA A 143 105.33 -44.06 87.09
N LEU A 144 106.18 -44.73 87.85
CA LEU A 144 105.78 -45.73 88.84
C LEU A 144 105.55 -44.98 90.16
N THR A 145 104.37 -45.15 90.76
CA THR A 145 103.94 -44.39 91.94
C THR A 145 103.30 -45.29 92.99
N TYR A 146 103.18 -44.83 94.24
CA TYR A 146 102.49 -45.59 95.29
C TYR A 146 101.06 -46.02 94.90
N ASP A 147 100.32 -45.17 94.18
CA ASP A 147 98.95 -45.47 93.76
C ASP A 147 98.85 -46.43 92.56
N ASN A 148 99.90 -46.56 91.74
CA ASN A 148 99.89 -47.42 90.55
C ASN A 148 100.81 -48.66 90.65
N ILE A 149 101.66 -48.76 91.68
CA ILE A 149 102.58 -49.90 91.86
C ILE A 149 101.84 -51.25 91.96
N ASP A 150 100.64 -51.29 92.54
CA ASP A 150 99.81 -52.51 92.58
C ASP A 150 99.30 -52.94 91.20
N ALA A 151 99.12 -52.01 90.25
CA ALA A 151 98.84 -52.34 88.85
C ALA A 151 100.09 -52.81 88.08
N HIS A 152 101.27 -52.68 88.69
CA HIS A 152 102.57 -53.15 88.20
C HIS A 152 103.18 -54.24 89.10
N ALA A 153 102.38 -54.80 90.02
CA ALA A 153 102.83 -55.81 90.98
C ALA A 153 103.40 -57.05 90.28
N ASP A 154 102.66 -57.62 89.32
CA ASP A 154 103.11 -58.79 88.53
C ASP A 154 104.42 -58.50 87.78
N THR A 155 104.61 -57.26 87.32
CA THR A 155 105.82 -56.81 86.62
C THR A 155 107.03 -56.78 87.55
N LEU A 156 106.89 -56.21 88.75
CA LEU A 156 107.97 -56.14 89.76
C LEU A 156 108.25 -57.50 90.40
N ILE A 157 107.23 -58.31 90.66
CA ILE A 157 107.37 -59.71 91.11
C ILE A 157 108.16 -60.53 90.08
N SER A 158 108.02 -60.24 88.77
CA SER A 158 108.80 -60.94 87.76
C SER A 158 110.32 -60.77 87.91
N TRP A 159 110.80 -59.70 88.56
CA TRP A 159 112.23 -59.44 88.75
C TRP A 159 112.90 -60.44 89.69
N GLN A 160 112.15 -61.05 90.63
CA GLN A 160 112.63 -62.15 91.49
C GLN A 160 113.26 -63.29 90.68
N ASN A 161 112.83 -63.50 89.44
CA ASN A 161 113.35 -64.57 88.59
C ASN A 161 114.78 -64.32 88.07
N ALA A 162 115.26 -63.08 88.11
CA ALA A 162 116.58 -62.67 87.64
C ALA A 162 117.60 -62.55 88.80
N LEU A 163 117.09 -62.27 90.00
CA LEU A 163 117.85 -61.89 91.18
C LEU A 163 118.37 -63.11 91.97
N THR A 164 119.48 -62.93 92.70
CA THR A 164 119.89 -63.88 93.74
C THR A 164 119.02 -63.72 95.00
N PRO A 165 118.93 -64.73 95.90
CA PRO A 165 118.12 -64.62 97.11
C PRO A 165 118.54 -63.48 98.04
N ASP A 166 119.84 -63.18 98.07
CA ASP A 166 120.44 -62.09 98.83
C ASP A 166 120.85 -60.99 97.82
N ALA A 167 119.85 -60.30 97.24
CA ALA A 167 120.06 -59.27 96.20
C ALA A 167 119.42 -57.92 96.56
N ASP A 168 120.09 -56.84 96.18
CA ASP A 168 119.72 -55.46 96.49
C ASP A 168 119.17 -54.67 95.29
N ILE A 169 118.33 -53.67 95.57
CA ILE A 169 117.91 -52.65 94.59
C ILE A 169 118.14 -51.23 95.13
N LEU A 170 118.99 -50.45 94.47
CA LEU A 170 119.39 -49.11 94.87
C LEU A 170 118.79 -48.06 93.91
N LEU A 171 117.89 -47.22 94.42
CA LEU A 171 117.10 -46.26 93.65
C LEU A 171 117.58 -44.83 93.91
N TYR A 172 118.29 -44.27 92.93
CA TYR A 172 118.84 -42.92 92.96
C TYR A 172 117.91 -41.95 92.22
N GLY A 173 117.30 -41.04 92.98
CA GLY A 173 116.35 -40.05 92.49
C GLY A 173 115.93 -39.11 93.62
N CYS A 174 115.66 -37.84 93.29
CA CYS A 174 115.30 -36.82 94.27
C CYS A 174 114.11 -37.22 95.13
N ASP A 175 114.32 -37.13 96.45
CA ASP A 175 113.28 -37.06 97.47
C ASP A 175 112.32 -38.26 97.47
N LEU A 176 112.73 -39.38 96.85
CA LEU A 176 111.85 -40.50 96.48
C LEU A 176 111.20 -41.17 97.70
N ALA A 177 111.88 -41.18 98.84
CA ALA A 177 111.40 -41.69 100.11
C ALA A 177 111.20 -40.59 101.19
N GLN A 178 111.12 -39.30 100.80
CA GLN A 178 111.11 -38.17 101.72
C GLN A 178 109.97 -38.26 102.77
N THR A 179 108.78 -38.76 102.39
CA THR A 179 107.62 -38.85 103.28
C THR A 179 107.12 -40.27 103.49
N ASP A 180 106.14 -40.39 104.41
CA ASP A 180 105.29 -41.55 104.62
C ASP A 180 104.75 -42.22 103.34
N ILE A 181 104.63 -41.52 102.21
CA ILE A 181 104.17 -42.10 100.93
C ILE A 181 105.35 -42.72 100.18
N GLY A 182 106.45 -41.98 100.01
CA GLY A 182 107.68 -42.51 99.42
C GLY A 182 108.25 -43.72 100.16
N GLN A 183 108.28 -43.69 101.50
CA GLN A 183 108.76 -44.83 102.29
C GLN A 183 107.92 -46.08 102.06
N LYS A 184 106.59 -45.96 102.05
CA LYS A 184 105.69 -47.08 101.73
C LYS A 184 105.81 -47.54 100.27
N PHE A 185 106.20 -46.65 99.35
CA PHE A 185 106.52 -47.02 97.98
C PHE A 185 107.77 -47.92 97.91
N ILE A 186 108.83 -47.59 98.65
CA ILE A 186 110.04 -48.43 98.76
C ILE A 186 109.75 -49.76 99.47
N GLU A 187 109.03 -49.74 100.60
CA GLU A 187 108.54 -50.96 101.28
C GLU A 187 107.75 -51.86 100.32
N LYS A 188 106.94 -51.27 99.43
CA LYS A 188 106.12 -51.99 98.47
C LYS A 188 106.94 -52.53 97.30
N ILE A 189 107.97 -51.81 96.83
CA ILE A 189 108.94 -52.38 95.86
C ILE A 189 109.60 -53.61 96.48
N SER A 190 110.17 -53.50 97.69
CA SER A 190 110.82 -54.63 98.39
C SER A 190 109.90 -55.85 98.56
N GLN A 191 108.67 -55.64 99.02
CA GLN A 191 107.68 -56.72 99.16
C GLN A 191 107.31 -57.40 97.82
N LEU A 192 107.41 -56.68 96.70
CA LEU A 192 107.11 -57.20 95.36
C LEU A 192 108.33 -57.85 94.72
N THR A 193 109.50 -57.22 94.76
CA THR A 193 110.74 -57.74 94.16
C THR A 193 111.42 -58.82 95.02
N GLY A 194 110.98 -59.03 96.27
CA GLY A 194 111.56 -60.00 97.19
C GLY A 194 112.96 -59.67 97.68
N SER A 195 113.44 -58.46 97.37
CA SER A 195 114.80 -57.95 97.61
C SER A 195 114.79 -56.84 98.63
N ASP A 196 115.96 -56.59 99.21
CA ASP A 196 116.20 -55.41 100.05
C ASP A 196 116.46 -54.18 99.15
N VAL A 197 116.00 -53.01 99.57
CA VAL A 197 115.85 -51.83 98.69
C VAL A 197 116.28 -50.56 99.40
N ALA A 198 117.06 -49.71 98.72
CA ALA A 198 117.54 -48.44 99.21
C ALA A 198 117.05 -47.26 98.34
N ALA A 199 116.70 -46.14 98.97
CA ALA A 199 116.36 -44.88 98.30
C ALA A 199 116.74 -43.66 99.14
N SER A 200 116.83 -42.49 98.51
CA SER A 200 117.15 -41.23 99.20
C SER A 200 115.92 -40.60 99.88
N LEU A 201 116.15 -39.99 101.03
CA LEU A 201 115.21 -39.14 101.75
C LEU A 201 115.23 -37.67 101.27
N ASP A 202 116.26 -37.24 100.53
CA ASP A 202 116.40 -35.86 100.06
C ASP A 202 116.82 -35.75 98.57
N THR A 203 117.10 -34.53 98.12
CA THR A 203 117.40 -34.22 96.73
C THR A 203 118.70 -34.90 96.30
N SER A 204 118.59 -35.88 95.40
CA SER A 204 119.73 -36.66 94.89
C SER A 204 120.44 -35.96 93.72
N GLY A 205 121.77 -35.91 93.78
CA GLY A 205 122.63 -35.37 92.72
C GLY A 205 123.81 -34.55 93.23
N SER A 206 124.06 -33.41 92.57
CA SER A 206 125.28 -32.62 92.81
C SER A 206 125.23 -31.73 94.04
N THR A 207 126.24 -31.84 94.90
CA THR A 207 126.46 -30.98 96.08
C THR A 207 126.60 -29.49 95.74
N GLN A 208 126.87 -29.13 94.47
CA GLN A 208 126.84 -27.73 94.00
C GLN A 208 125.43 -27.13 93.98
N LEU A 209 124.40 -27.98 93.85
CA LEU A 209 122.98 -27.62 93.90
C LEU A 209 122.35 -27.94 95.27
N GLY A 210 123.16 -28.32 96.26
CA GLY A 210 122.72 -28.70 97.61
C GLY A 210 122.35 -30.17 97.78
N ALA A 211 122.49 -30.97 96.73
CA ALA A 211 122.06 -32.36 96.65
C ALA A 211 123.15 -33.38 97.06
N ASN A 212 122.76 -34.65 97.22
CA ASN A 212 123.54 -35.71 97.86
C ASN A 212 123.43 -37.06 97.08
N TRP A 213 124.18 -38.11 97.41
CA TRP A 213 124.15 -39.44 96.74
C TRP A 213 123.96 -40.63 97.69
N ASP A 214 123.82 -40.36 98.98
CA ASP A 214 123.53 -41.36 100.00
C ASP A 214 122.04 -41.79 99.88
N LEU A 215 121.74 -43.03 100.27
CA LEU A 215 120.40 -43.61 100.24
C LEU A 215 120.01 -43.96 101.67
N GLU A 216 119.41 -43.00 102.38
CA GLU A 216 119.22 -43.07 103.83
C GLU A 216 118.04 -43.96 104.26
N TYR A 217 117.13 -44.28 103.34
CA TYR A 217 116.00 -45.17 103.61
C TYR A 217 116.25 -46.55 103.00
N THR A 218 116.38 -47.56 103.86
CA THR A 218 116.65 -48.95 103.45
C THR A 218 115.63 -49.93 104.03
N THR A 219 115.07 -50.80 103.21
CA THR A 219 114.29 -51.96 103.64
C THR A 219 115.20 -53.17 103.74
N GLY A 220 115.36 -53.72 104.95
CA GLY A 220 116.23 -54.88 105.20
C GLY A 220 117.71 -54.50 105.41
N ALA A 221 118.64 -55.29 104.89
CA ALA A 221 120.08 -55.11 105.03
C ALA A 221 120.76 -55.06 103.66
N ILE A 222 121.28 -53.88 103.30
CA ILE A 222 121.95 -53.69 102.01
C ILE A 222 123.39 -54.20 102.10
N GLU A 223 123.69 -55.28 101.39
CA GLU A 223 125.04 -55.85 101.28
C GLU A 223 125.88 -55.18 100.17
N SER A 224 125.21 -54.58 99.18
CA SER A 224 125.84 -54.00 97.98
C SER A 224 126.42 -52.60 98.19
N ASP A 225 127.55 -52.34 97.55
CA ASP A 225 128.21 -51.03 97.57
C ASP A 225 127.50 -50.02 96.65
N THR A 226 127.34 -48.76 97.09
CA THR A 226 126.85 -47.69 96.20
C THR A 226 127.85 -47.36 95.09
N LEU A 227 127.39 -47.30 93.84
CA LEU A 227 128.27 -47.03 92.67
C LEU A 227 128.82 -45.60 92.64
N ILE A 228 128.12 -44.64 93.24
CA ILE A 228 128.58 -43.26 93.42
C ILE A 228 128.67 -42.97 94.91
N LYS A 229 129.80 -42.42 95.35
CA LYS A 229 130.09 -42.07 96.76
C LYS A 229 130.61 -40.63 96.83
N ALA A 230 130.15 -39.87 97.81
CA ALA A 230 130.27 -38.41 97.86
C ALA A 230 131.71 -37.81 97.87
N ASN A 231 132.75 -38.65 97.99
CA ASN A 231 134.16 -38.24 97.98
C ASN A 231 134.88 -38.47 96.64
N SER A 232 134.16 -38.93 95.60
CA SER A 232 134.68 -39.12 94.24
C SER A 232 134.69 -37.82 93.43
N ASN A 233 135.60 -37.68 92.46
CA ASN A 233 135.65 -36.55 91.53
C ASN A 233 134.57 -36.70 90.43
N ILE A 234 133.30 -36.59 90.82
CA ILE A 234 132.11 -36.68 89.96
C ILE A 234 132.10 -35.48 88.98
N SER A 235 131.84 -35.74 87.70
CA SER A 235 131.80 -34.74 86.63
C SER A 235 130.41 -34.21 86.31
N TRP A 236 129.36 -35.01 86.57
CA TRP A 236 127.97 -34.59 86.43
C TRP A 236 127.51 -33.64 87.54
N SER A 237 126.79 -32.57 87.17
CA SER A 237 126.47 -31.44 88.07
C SER A 237 124.98 -31.13 88.22
N GLY A 238 124.09 -32.06 87.85
CA GLY A 238 122.64 -31.87 87.92
C GLY A 238 121.98 -32.33 89.23
N ILE A 239 120.65 -32.35 89.21
CA ILE A 239 119.76 -33.03 90.17
C ILE A 239 118.66 -33.79 89.40
N LEU A 240 117.81 -34.53 90.11
CA LEU A 240 116.88 -35.51 89.57
C LEU A 240 115.39 -35.15 89.80
N ASN A 241 114.99 -33.89 89.55
CA ASN A 241 113.61 -33.35 89.72
C ASN A 241 112.73 -33.41 88.43
N THR A 242 111.55 -32.78 88.35
CA THR A 242 110.69 -32.82 87.14
C THR A 242 110.56 -31.47 86.40
N ALA A 243 109.55 -31.31 85.53
CA ALA A 243 109.45 -30.22 84.55
C ALA A 243 107.99 -29.93 84.14
N PRO A 244 107.65 -28.71 83.65
CA PRO A 244 106.30 -28.16 83.67
C PRO A 244 105.56 -28.38 82.33
N THR A 245 104.24 -28.14 82.32
CA THR A 245 103.37 -28.37 81.15
C THR A 245 102.29 -27.29 80.97
N ALA A 246 101.66 -27.29 79.78
CA ALA A 246 100.53 -26.44 79.43
C ALA A 246 99.55 -27.19 78.49
N SER A 247 98.57 -26.50 77.90
CA SER A 247 97.59 -27.09 76.98
C SER A 247 97.51 -26.41 75.62
N ASN A 248 97.09 -27.18 74.60
CA ASN A 248 96.59 -26.61 73.35
C ASN A 248 95.18 -26.03 73.57
N ASN A 249 94.83 -24.91 72.93
CA ASN A 249 93.50 -24.29 73.07
C ASN A 249 93.00 -23.69 71.74
N THR A 250 91.69 -23.43 71.64
CA THR A 250 91.02 -22.83 70.48
C THR A 250 90.04 -21.75 70.91
N ILE A 251 90.35 -20.51 70.57
CA ILE A 251 89.56 -19.31 70.85
C ILE A 251 88.64 -18.99 69.67
N GLN A 252 87.43 -18.51 69.96
CA GLN A 252 86.48 -18.00 68.98
C GLN A 252 86.42 -16.48 69.10
N THR A 253 86.60 -15.73 68.01
CA THR A 253 86.52 -14.27 68.01
C THR A 253 85.83 -13.72 66.75
N GLN A 254 85.57 -12.41 66.71
CA GLN A 254 84.86 -11.75 65.62
C GLN A 254 85.83 -11.04 64.66
N ILE A 255 85.47 -11.03 63.37
CA ILE A 255 86.27 -10.38 62.33
C ILE A 255 86.34 -8.87 62.61
N GLY A 256 87.56 -8.36 62.82
CA GLY A 256 87.83 -6.94 63.10
C GLY A 256 87.87 -6.55 64.58
N ALA A 257 87.68 -7.50 65.52
CA ALA A 257 87.81 -7.25 66.96
C ALA A 257 89.16 -7.71 67.52
N THR A 258 89.82 -6.89 68.33
CA THR A 258 90.98 -7.28 69.13
C THR A 258 90.57 -8.32 70.18
N TYR A 259 91.36 -9.38 70.32
CA TYR A 259 91.26 -10.34 71.41
C TYR A 259 92.37 -10.09 72.44
N THR A 260 92.07 -10.28 73.73
CA THR A 260 93.04 -10.18 74.84
C THR A 260 93.17 -11.53 75.52
N PHE A 261 94.40 -12.04 75.64
CA PHE A 261 94.67 -13.33 76.29
C PHE A 261 94.77 -13.18 77.82
N THR A 262 94.47 -14.27 78.51
CA THR A 262 94.53 -14.44 79.97
C THR A 262 95.28 -15.74 80.29
N ALA A 263 95.82 -15.91 81.52
CA ALA A 263 96.54 -17.15 81.85
C ALA A 263 95.65 -18.42 81.76
N ALA A 264 94.33 -18.26 81.93
CA ALA A 264 93.36 -19.34 81.77
C ALA A 264 93.32 -19.92 80.34
N ASP A 265 93.68 -19.13 79.32
CA ASP A 265 93.67 -19.58 77.92
C ASP A 265 94.79 -20.60 77.63
N PHE A 266 95.82 -20.68 78.47
CA PHE A 266 96.99 -21.55 78.26
C PHE A 266 97.00 -22.80 79.15
N ASN A 267 96.21 -22.81 80.24
CA ASN A 267 95.98 -23.94 81.15
C ASN A 267 97.27 -24.69 81.56
N PHE A 268 98.11 -24.00 82.32
CA PHE A 268 99.39 -24.47 82.85
C PHE A 268 99.21 -25.53 83.96
N GLN A 269 100.07 -26.55 83.99
CA GLN A 269 100.11 -27.60 85.02
C GLN A 269 101.55 -28.03 85.31
N ASP A 270 101.84 -28.31 86.58
CA ASP A 270 103.17 -28.69 87.06
C ASP A 270 103.04 -29.75 88.18
N LEU A 271 104.12 -30.51 88.44
CA LEU A 271 104.09 -31.74 89.24
C LEU A 271 104.97 -31.73 90.50
N ASP A 272 106.04 -30.95 90.57
CA ASP A 272 106.78 -30.68 91.81
C ASP A 272 106.31 -29.39 92.51
N GLY A 273 105.70 -28.45 91.77
CA GLY A 273 104.86 -27.39 92.34
C GLY A 273 105.43 -25.98 92.28
N ASP A 274 106.33 -25.72 91.34
CA ASP A 274 106.92 -24.41 91.11
C ASP A 274 105.93 -23.42 90.42
N SER A 275 106.33 -22.15 90.31
CA SER A 275 105.42 -21.03 90.02
C SER A 275 105.64 -20.39 88.65
N PHE A 276 104.91 -20.86 87.63
CA PHE A 276 104.96 -20.41 86.22
C PHE A 276 105.37 -18.94 86.03
N SER A 277 106.56 -18.77 85.46
CA SER A 277 107.24 -17.48 85.32
C SER A 277 106.92 -16.78 84.00
N GLN A 278 106.97 -17.50 82.88
CA GLN A 278 106.77 -16.96 81.53
C GLN A 278 106.38 -18.04 80.50
N ILE A 279 105.83 -17.59 79.37
CA ILE A 279 105.82 -18.37 78.13
C ILE A 279 106.82 -17.80 77.12
N GLN A 280 107.26 -18.61 76.16
CA GLN A 280 108.04 -18.18 75.00
C GLN A 280 107.28 -18.50 73.71
N ILE A 281 107.18 -17.53 72.80
CA ILE A 281 106.48 -17.68 71.51
C ILE A 281 107.39 -18.37 70.50
N LEU A 282 106.92 -19.48 69.92
CA LEU A 282 107.69 -20.37 69.04
C LEU A 282 107.27 -20.29 67.56
N THR A 283 106.06 -19.81 67.27
CA THR A 283 105.62 -19.37 65.94
C THR A 283 104.70 -18.15 66.07
N LEU A 284 104.55 -17.37 65.00
CA LEU A 284 103.63 -16.24 64.91
C LEU A 284 102.43 -16.61 64.03
N PRO A 285 101.24 -16.01 64.23
CA PRO A 285 100.07 -16.26 63.40
C PRO A 285 100.33 -15.84 61.94
N LEU A 286 99.88 -16.69 61.00
CA LEU A 286 100.06 -16.46 59.57
C LEU A 286 99.35 -15.19 59.06
N ILE A 287 98.24 -14.84 59.71
CA ILE A 287 97.41 -13.66 59.43
C ILE A 287 96.96 -13.04 60.75
N GLY A 288 96.94 -11.70 60.80
CA GLY A 288 96.81 -10.93 62.03
C GLY A 288 98.17 -10.73 62.73
N GLY A 289 98.17 -10.11 63.90
CA GLY A 289 99.39 -9.85 64.67
C GLY A 289 99.19 -10.07 66.16
N LEU A 290 100.24 -10.58 66.82
CA LEU A 290 100.35 -10.64 68.28
C LEU A 290 101.01 -9.36 68.79
N PHE A 291 100.50 -8.81 69.89
CA PHE A 291 101.00 -7.56 70.48
C PHE A 291 101.16 -7.68 72.01
N LEU A 292 102.25 -7.13 72.53
CA LEU A 292 102.53 -6.98 73.96
C LEU A 292 102.57 -5.49 74.31
N SER A 293 101.63 -5.04 75.15
CA SER A 293 101.46 -3.62 75.51
C SER A 293 101.37 -2.68 74.29
N GLY A 294 100.78 -3.18 73.19
CA GLY A 294 100.63 -2.47 71.92
C GLY A 294 101.80 -2.58 70.94
N ASN A 295 102.91 -3.22 71.31
CA ASN A 295 104.07 -3.45 70.42
C ASN A 295 104.00 -4.85 69.80
N SER A 296 104.33 -5.01 68.51
CA SER A 296 104.30 -6.32 67.85
C SER A 296 105.30 -7.31 68.48
N ILE A 297 104.86 -8.54 68.72
CA ILE A 297 105.68 -9.63 69.25
C ILE A 297 106.42 -10.34 68.11
N LEU A 298 107.66 -10.74 68.36
CA LEU A 298 108.54 -11.46 67.44
C LEU A 298 108.71 -12.94 67.85
N LEU A 299 109.42 -13.69 67.00
CA LEU A 299 109.74 -15.09 67.27
C LEU A 299 110.75 -15.20 68.43
N LEU A 300 110.53 -16.16 69.34
CA LEU A 300 111.31 -16.41 70.55
C LEU A 300 111.20 -15.33 71.65
N ASP A 301 110.33 -14.33 71.50
CA ASP A 301 110.00 -13.40 72.58
C ASP A 301 109.35 -14.14 73.76
N THR A 302 109.75 -13.75 74.98
CA THR A 302 109.20 -14.25 76.25
C THR A 302 108.16 -13.27 76.81
N ILE A 303 106.98 -13.79 77.16
CA ILE A 303 105.87 -13.04 77.76
C ILE A 303 105.72 -13.50 79.21
N SER A 304 105.84 -12.58 80.17
CA SER A 304 105.66 -12.91 81.59
C SER A 304 104.21 -13.31 81.89
N ILE A 305 103.99 -14.25 82.81
CA ILE A 305 102.61 -14.61 83.22
C ILE A 305 101.88 -13.40 83.86
N ALA A 306 102.64 -12.45 84.44
CA ALA A 306 102.10 -11.18 84.93
C ALA A 306 101.54 -10.30 83.79
N ASP A 307 102.22 -10.19 82.65
CA ASP A 307 101.72 -9.41 81.49
C ASP A 307 100.46 -10.01 80.89
N ILE A 308 100.38 -11.34 80.81
CA ILE A 308 99.17 -12.04 80.35
C ILE A 308 98.01 -11.76 81.32
N ASN A 309 98.22 -11.89 82.63
CA ASN A 309 97.19 -11.63 83.64
C ASN A 309 96.78 -10.15 83.74
N ASN A 310 97.66 -9.22 83.38
CA ASN A 310 97.34 -7.79 83.27
C ASN A 310 96.61 -7.44 81.96
N GLY A 311 96.39 -8.39 81.04
CA GLY A 311 95.74 -8.16 79.75
C GLY A 311 96.62 -7.42 78.73
N ASN A 312 97.95 -7.39 78.93
CA ASN A 312 98.88 -6.72 78.03
C ASN A 312 99.11 -7.51 76.72
N PHE A 313 98.82 -8.82 76.70
CA PHE A 313 98.99 -9.70 75.55
C PHE A 313 97.70 -9.78 74.71
N THR A 314 97.76 -9.35 73.45
CA THR A 314 96.59 -9.26 72.55
C THR A 314 96.85 -9.80 71.14
N PHE A 315 95.77 -10.08 70.41
CA PHE A 315 95.78 -10.45 69.00
C PHE A 315 94.83 -9.56 68.19
N ASN A 316 95.32 -9.02 67.08
CA ASN A 316 94.52 -8.23 66.13
C ASN A 316 94.34 -9.00 64.81
N PRO A 317 93.12 -9.42 64.42
CA PRO A 317 92.86 -10.09 63.15
C PRO A 317 92.92 -9.13 61.94
N LEU A 318 93.27 -9.67 60.77
CA LEU A 318 93.13 -9.00 59.49
C LEU A 318 91.92 -9.57 58.73
N LEU A 319 91.23 -8.74 57.95
CA LEU A 319 90.05 -9.14 57.15
C LEU A 319 90.40 -10.23 56.12
N GLY A 320 89.66 -11.34 56.11
CA GLY A 320 89.47 -12.15 54.90
C GLY A 320 89.44 -13.69 54.99
N ILE A 321 89.88 -14.33 56.09
CA ILE A 321 89.95 -15.80 56.18
C ILE A 321 89.46 -16.30 57.56
N LEU A 322 88.97 -17.55 57.62
CA LEU A 322 88.20 -18.12 58.75
C LEU A 322 89.03 -18.64 59.95
N GLY A 323 90.35 -18.51 59.97
CA GLY A 323 91.17 -18.86 61.14
C GLY A 323 92.67 -18.68 60.99
N THR A 324 93.39 -18.73 62.12
CA THR A 324 94.86 -18.62 62.23
C THR A 324 95.34 -19.31 63.53
N SER A 325 96.64 -19.55 63.71
CA SER A 325 97.18 -20.15 64.94
C SER A 325 98.64 -19.79 65.21
N PHE A 326 99.09 -19.91 66.45
CA PHE A 326 100.47 -19.71 66.89
C PHE A 326 100.89 -20.74 67.94
N THR A 327 102.19 -20.88 68.22
CA THR A 327 102.71 -21.87 69.19
C THR A 327 103.62 -21.25 70.25
N PHE A 328 103.72 -21.91 71.41
CA PHE A 328 104.46 -21.44 72.59
C PHE A 328 105.01 -22.60 73.44
N ARG A 329 105.89 -22.31 74.41
CA ARG A 329 106.28 -23.20 75.52
C ARG A 329 106.28 -22.45 76.85
N VAL A 330 106.24 -23.15 77.99
CA VAL A 330 106.17 -22.54 79.35
C VAL A 330 107.46 -22.77 80.14
N HIS A 331 107.70 -21.95 81.18
CA HIS A 331 108.83 -22.03 82.11
C HIS A 331 108.34 -21.82 83.55
N ASP A 332 108.68 -22.72 84.47
CA ASP A 332 108.28 -22.67 85.89
C ASP A 332 109.12 -21.68 86.72
N GLY A 333 110.39 -21.50 86.37
CA GLY A 333 111.37 -20.74 87.15
C GLY A 333 112.74 -21.42 87.19
N THR A 334 112.79 -22.74 87.05
CA THR A 334 113.98 -23.58 86.97
C THR A 334 114.20 -24.16 85.56
N VAL A 335 113.14 -24.61 84.87
CA VAL A 335 113.23 -25.31 83.57
C VAL A 335 112.08 -24.97 82.61
N TYR A 336 112.27 -25.27 81.32
CA TYR A 336 111.25 -25.14 80.28
C TYR A 336 110.48 -26.45 80.08
N SER A 337 109.22 -26.36 79.66
CA SER A 337 108.46 -27.52 79.19
C SER A 337 109.10 -28.16 77.95
N ASP A 338 109.27 -29.48 77.97
CA ASP A 338 109.78 -30.28 76.83
C ASP A 338 108.95 -30.11 75.55
N ALA A 339 107.64 -29.88 75.71
CA ALA A 339 106.68 -29.76 74.62
C ALA A 339 106.40 -28.30 74.22
N SER A 340 106.02 -28.14 72.95
CA SER A 340 105.43 -26.91 72.40
C SER A 340 103.92 -27.05 72.21
N TYR A 341 103.17 -26.04 72.60
CA TYR A 341 101.71 -26.00 72.59
C TYR A 341 101.18 -25.04 71.53
N THR A 342 99.93 -25.23 71.10
CA THR A 342 99.29 -24.49 70.00
C THR A 342 98.04 -23.75 70.46
N MET A 343 97.95 -22.48 70.09
CA MET A 343 96.79 -21.60 70.27
C MET A 343 96.14 -21.33 68.91
N THR A 344 94.90 -21.78 68.72
CA THR A 344 94.12 -21.57 67.48
C THR A 344 93.07 -20.48 67.66
N LEU A 345 92.87 -19.65 66.64
CA LEU A 345 91.96 -18.51 66.63
C LEU A 345 90.99 -18.66 65.44
N ASN A 346 89.74 -18.99 65.73
CA ASN A 346 88.68 -19.20 64.73
C ASN A 346 87.79 -17.94 64.60
N LEU A 347 87.27 -17.72 63.39
CA LEU A 347 86.47 -16.56 63.02
C LEU A 347 85.14 -17.01 62.40
N ALA A 348 84.01 -16.52 62.93
CA ALA A 348 82.66 -16.90 62.50
C ALA A 348 81.99 -15.85 61.59
N LEU A 349 81.09 -16.32 60.72
CA LEU A 349 80.25 -15.50 59.83
C LEU A 349 78.78 -15.51 60.26
N THR A 350 78.03 -14.49 59.85
CA THR A 350 76.57 -14.38 59.99
C THR A 350 75.90 -14.44 58.62
N ASN A 351 74.86 -15.27 58.46
CA ASN A 351 74.13 -15.45 57.19
C ASN A 351 73.59 -14.13 56.63
N THR A 352 74.00 -13.76 55.44
CA THR A 352 73.35 -12.70 54.65
C THR A 352 72.01 -13.24 54.11
N PRO A 353 70.90 -12.49 54.15
CA PRO A 353 69.66 -12.96 53.52
C PRO A 353 69.78 -12.95 51.99
N PRO A 354 69.18 -13.93 51.27
CA PRO A 354 69.29 -14.03 49.82
C PRO A 354 68.59 -12.87 49.10
N THR A 355 68.95 -12.70 47.83
CA THR A 355 68.41 -11.65 46.95
C THR A 355 67.80 -12.23 45.67
N ALA A 356 67.01 -11.41 45.00
CA ALA A 356 66.47 -11.67 43.68
C ALA A 356 66.36 -10.33 42.92
N ALA A 357 65.81 -10.35 41.70
CA ALA A 357 65.53 -9.13 40.95
C ALA A 357 64.15 -9.20 40.27
N ASN A 358 63.51 -8.03 40.13
CA ASN A 358 62.26 -7.91 39.38
C ASN A 358 62.48 -8.30 37.92
N ASN A 359 61.53 -9.06 37.36
CA ASN A 359 61.61 -9.58 36.00
C ASN A 359 60.33 -9.25 35.23
N THR A 360 60.35 -9.38 33.91
CA THR A 360 59.17 -9.22 33.06
C THR A 360 59.22 -10.22 31.91
N VAL A 361 58.19 -11.06 31.84
CA VAL A 361 58.02 -12.05 30.75
C VAL A 361 56.93 -11.56 29.80
N THR A 362 57.05 -11.90 28.52
CA THR A 362 56.08 -11.54 27.47
C THR A 362 55.73 -12.78 26.66
N PHE A 363 54.44 -13.01 26.43
CA PHE A 363 53.90 -14.13 25.67
C PHE A 363 52.50 -13.76 25.17
N ASP A 364 52.00 -14.48 24.17
CA ASP A 364 50.72 -14.17 23.52
C ASP A 364 49.51 -14.53 24.39
N GLU A 365 48.36 -13.91 24.14
CA GLU A 365 47.11 -14.25 24.85
C GLU A 365 46.58 -15.66 24.51
N ASP A 366 45.55 -16.09 25.24
CA ASP A 366 44.98 -17.45 25.28
C ASP A 366 45.97 -18.60 25.58
N SER A 367 47.24 -18.28 25.79
CA SER A 367 48.33 -19.19 26.13
C SER A 367 48.64 -19.16 27.63
N SER A 368 49.23 -20.24 28.15
CA SER A 368 49.67 -20.31 29.56
C SER A 368 51.19 -20.26 29.69
N TYR A 369 51.71 -19.29 30.41
CA TYR A 369 53.14 -19.20 30.72
C TYR A 369 53.51 -20.17 31.84
N THR A 370 54.56 -20.96 31.62
CA THR A 370 55.11 -21.85 32.66
C THR A 370 56.30 -21.17 33.33
N ILE A 371 56.16 -20.85 34.61
CA ILE A 371 57.15 -20.07 35.35
C ILE A 371 58.33 -20.96 35.73
N SER A 372 59.53 -20.55 35.34
CA SER A 372 60.78 -21.27 35.52
C SER A 372 61.57 -20.79 36.74
N VAL A 373 62.60 -21.55 37.13
CA VAL A 373 63.53 -21.16 38.21
C VAL A 373 64.32 -19.89 37.84
N ALA A 374 64.57 -19.66 36.55
CA ALA A 374 65.33 -18.49 36.08
C ALA A 374 64.54 -17.18 36.24
N ASP A 375 63.21 -17.22 36.19
CA ASP A 375 62.36 -16.02 36.18
C ASP A 375 62.44 -15.21 37.48
N PHE A 376 62.91 -15.83 38.56
CA PHE A 376 63.09 -15.21 39.88
C PHE A 376 64.44 -14.51 40.05
N GLN A 377 65.39 -14.65 39.10
CA GLN A 377 66.71 -14.00 39.11
C GLN A 377 67.44 -14.07 40.47
N TYR A 378 67.42 -15.25 41.09
CA TYR A 378 67.95 -15.49 42.43
C TYR A 378 69.48 -15.33 42.50
N SER A 379 69.98 -14.68 43.57
CA SER A 379 71.40 -14.57 43.89
C SER A 379 71.63 -14.50 45.39
N ASP A 380 72.70 -15.12 45.89
CA ASP A 380 73.01 -15.23 47.31
C ASP A 380 74.51 -14.99 47.55
N ALA A 381 74.88 -14.32 48.66
CA ALA A 381 76.27 -13.91 48.89
C ALA A 381 77.15 -15.09 49.35
N GLU A 382 76.56 -16.05 50.05
CA GLU A 382 77.16 -17.30 50.51
C GLU A 382 77.11 -18.40 49.42
N ASN A 383 76.45 -18.13 48.28
CA ASN A 383 76.16 -19.07 47.18
C ASN A 383 75.25 -20.27 47.56
N ASN A 384 74.41 -20.10 48.58
CA ASN A 384 73.36 -21.06 48.88
C ASN A 384 72.36 -21.13 47.71
N SER A 385 71.80 -22.31 47.43
CA SER A 385 70.86 -22.51 46.30
C SER A 385 69.42 -22.12 46.65
N LEU A 386 68.66 -21.63 45.67
CA LEU A 386 67.21 -21.36 45.83
C LEU A 386 66.49 -22.64 46.26
N ASN A 387 65.97 -22.64 47.48
CA ASN A 387 65.24 -23.75 48.10
C ASN A 387 63.74 -23.69 47.79
N GLN A 388 63.12 -22.52 47.99
CA GLN A 388 61.70 -22.28 47.74
C GLN A 388 61.42 -20.79 47.54
N ILE A 389 60.32 -20.47 46.89
CA ILE A 389 59.74 -19.11 46.91
C ILE A 389 58.57 -19.05 47.90
N ARG A 390 58.18 -17.84 48.30
CA ARG A 390 56.88 -17.54 48.93
C ARG A 390 56.16 -16.49 48.12
N ILE A 391 54.90 -16.71 47.79
CA ILE A 391 54.08 -15.73 47.07
C ILE A 391 53.63 -14.62 48.02
N THR A 392 54.14 -13.41 47.84
CA THR A 392 53.82 -12.22 48.66
C THR A 392 52.74 -11.34 48.05
N THR A 393 52.40 -11.53 46.77
CA THR A 393 51.25 -10.88 46.11
C THR A 393 50.77 -11.77 44.97
N LEU A 394 49.48 -12.09 44.95
CA LEU A 394 48.88 -12.84 43.83
C LEU A 394 48.63 -11.91 42.62
N PRO A 395 48.65 -12.45 41.39
CA PRO A 395 48.17 -11.73 40.21
C PRO A 395 46.71 -11.28 40.40
N VAL A 396 46.44 -10.02 40.07
CA VAL A 396 45.08 -9.43 40.13
C VAL A 396 44.24 -9.84 38.93
N ASN A 397 44.88 -10.00 37.77
CA ASN A 397 44.30 -10.47 36.52
C ASN A 397 44.90 -11.83 36.17
N GLY A 398 44.15 -12.68 35.46
CA GLY A 398 44.53 -14.07 35.17
C GLY A 398 44.48 -14.99 36.40
N SER A 399 45.04 -16.19 36.25
CA SER A 399 45.07 -17.26 37.25
C SER A 399 46.50 -17.79 37.42
N LEU A 400 46.95 -17.91 38.66
CA LEU A 400 48.20 -18.57 39.02
C LEU A 400 47.89 -19.95 39.61
N THR A 401 48.41 -21.01 39.01
CA THR A 401 48.18 -22.39 39.44
C THR A 401 49.49 -23.13 39.71
N LEU A 402 49.44 -24.07 40.66
CA LEU A 402 50.48 -25.03 40.98
C LEU A 402 49.91 -26.43 40.75
N SER A 403 50.42 -27.15 39.76
CA SER A 403 49.88 -28.45 39.31
C SER A 403 48.38 -28.39 38.96
N GLY A 404 47.91 -27.25 38.45
CA GLY A 404 46.50 -26.99 38.13
C GLY A 404 45.63 -26.53 39.30
N VAL A 405 46.14 -26.47 40.54
CA VAL A 405 45.42 -25.95 41.71
C VAL A 405 45.76 -24.48 41.91
N ALA A 406 44.76 -23.62 42.17
CA ALA A 406 44.98 -22.19 42.37
C ALA A 406 45.94 -21.90 43.55
N VAL A 407 46.91 -21.02 43.32
CA VAL A 407 47.92 -20.61 44.31
C VAL A 407 47.34 -19.58 45.28
N THR A 408 47.70 -19.68 46.55
CA THR A 408 47.22 -18.82 47.64
C THR A 408 48.27 -17.83 48.14
N LEU A 409 47.82 -16.74 48.76
CA LEU A 409 48.73 -15.72 49.31
C LEU A 409 49.54 -16.30 50.48
N ASN A 410 50.84 -15.97 50.54
CA ASN A 410 51.85 -16.54 51.44
C ASN A 410 52.16 -18.03 51.24
N GLN A 411 51.62 -18.68 50.21
CA GLN A 411 51.99 -20.06 49.88
C GLN A 411 53.48 -20.15 49.52
N THR A 412 54.17 -21.12 50.12
CA THR A 412 55.54 -21.50 49.78
C THR A 412 55.53 -22.57 48.69
N ILE A 413 56.32 -22.37 47.64
CA ILE A 413 56.42 -23.29 46.50
C ILE A 413 57.88 -23.75 46.39
N GLN A 414 58.10 -25.06 46.37
CA GLN A 414 59.45 -25.63 46.32
C GLN A 414 60.10 -25.36 44.96
N VAL A 415 61.43 -25.18 44.93
CA VAL A 415 62.17 -25.05 43.66
C VAL A 415 61.97 -26.26 42.74
N ALA A 416 61.71 -27.44 43.31
CA ALA A 416 61.44 -28.68 42.57
C ALA A 416 60.14 -28.62 41.75
N ASP A 417 59.07 -28.02 42.29
CA ASP A 417 57.80 -27.85 41.56
C ASP A 417 57.94 -26.87 40.40
N ILE A 418 58.69 -25.79 40.63
CA ILE A 418 59.00 -24.77 39.62
C ILE A 418 59.86 -25.40 38.50
N ALA A 419 60.89 -26.17 38.87
CA ALA A 419 61.74 -26.89 37.92
C ALA A 419 60.99 -27.99 37.15
N ALA A 420 59.94 -28.58 37.72
CA ALA A 420 59.03 -29.50 37.04
C ALA A 420 58.03 -28.81 36.09
N GLY A 421 57.96 -27.47 36.10
CA GLY A 421 56.99 -26.70 35.31
C GLY A 421 55.56 -26.75 35.89
N ASN A 422 55.40 -27.08 37.17
CA ASN A 422 54.10 -27.16 37.83
C ASN A 422 53.46 -25.78 38.05
N LEU A 423 54.27 -24.72 38.18
CA LEU A 423 53.82 -23.35 38.41
C LEU A 423 53.50 -22.65 37.09
N ARG A 424 52.23 -22.30 36.86
CA ARG A 424 51.74 -21.68 35.62
C ARG A 424 50.90 -20.45 35.87
N PHE A 425 51.10 -19.43 35.06
CA PHE A 425 50.22 -18.28 34.95
C PHE A 425 49.46 -18.34 33.62
N THR A 426 48.15 -18.12 33.68
CA THR A 426 47.25 -18.07 32.52
C THR A 426 46.48 -16.76 32.59
N PRO A 427 46.46 -15.91 31.55
CA PRO A 427 45.60 -14.73 31.52
C PRO A 427 44.12 -15.14 31.51
N ALA A 428 43.20 -14.18 31.60
CA ALA A 428 41.85 -14.42 31.11
C ALA A 428 41.89 -14.61 29.57
N ALA A 429 40.85 -15.23 29.00
CA ALA A 429 40.73 -15.32 27.55
C ALA A 429 40.59 -13.91 26.94
N ASN A 430 41.17 -13.70 25.76
CA ASN A 430 41.09 -12.44 25.00
C ASN A 430 41.55 -11.21 25.83
N ALA A 431 42.56 -11.38 26.69
CA ALA A 431 42.96 -10.40 27.69
C ALA A 431 44.46 -10.06 27.64
N ASN A 432 44.82 -9.19 26.70
CA ASN A 432 46.17 -8.69 26.47
C ASN A 432 46.57 -7.47 27.33
N GLY A 433 47.84 -7.04 27.24
CA GLY A 433 48.33 -5.78 27.80
C GLY A 433 49.77 -5.80 28.33
N ILE A 434 50.46 -4.65 28.22
CA ILE A 434 51.75 -4.42 28.90
C ILE A 434 51.49 -4.24 30.40
N GLY A 435 52.14 -5.04 31.24
CA GLY A 435 51.90 -5.06 32.68
C GLY A 435 50.55 -5.66 33.10
N TYR A 436 49.91 -6.46 32.22
CA TYR A 436 48.60 -7.10 32.42
C TYR A 436 48.41 -7.67 33.83
N ALA A 437 49.41 -8.37 34.36
CA ALA A 437 49.40 -8.90 35.71
C ALA A 437 50.80 -8.92 36.33
N SER A 438 50.88 -9.10 37.65
CA SER A 438 52.16 -9.22 38.35
C SER A 438 52.09 -10.17 39.55
N LEU A 439 53.14 -10.96 39.73
CA LEU A 439 53.33 -11.91 40.83
C LEU A 439 54.40 -11.36 41.78
N GLY A 440 54.00 -11.07 43.02
CA GLY A 440 54.93 -10.72 44.10
C GLY A 440 55.49 -11.98 44.76
N PHE A 441 56.81 -12.06 44.91
CA PHE A 441 57.50 -13.21 45.51
C PHE A 441 58.64 -12.80 46.47
N ALA A 442 58.98 -13.68 47.40
CA ALA A 442 60.21 -13.65 48.18
C ALA A 442 60.94 -14.98 48.02
N VAL A 443 62.27 -14.97 47.94
CA VAL A 443 63.12 -16.16 47.72
C VAL A 443 63.70 -16.69 49.03
N ARG A 444 64.10 -17.97 49.08
CA ARG A 444 64.71 -18.61 50.25
C ARG A 444 65.93 -19.44 49.87
N ASP A 445 67.00 -19.33 50.64
CA ASP A 445 68.31 -20.00 50.48
C ASP A 445 68.41 -21.38 51.16
N GLY A 446 67.38 -21.78 51.92
CA GLY A 446 67.39 -22.95 52.81
C GLY A 446 67.48 -22.60 54.30
N ILE A 447 67.83 -21.36 54.63
CA ILE A 447 68.01 -20.78 55.97
C ILE A 447 67.02 -19.62 56.17
N GLY A 448 67.22 -18.48 55.50
CA GLY A 448 66.40 -17.27 55.55
C GLY A 448 65.61 -16.96 54.27
N PHE A 449 64.54 -16.18 54.39
CA PHE A 449 63.90 -15.55 53.23
C PHE A 449 64.58 -14.21 52.90
N SER A 450 64.50 -13.77 51.65
CA SER A 450 64.89 -12.42 51.23
C SER A 450 64.16 -11.36 52.06
N VAL A 451 64.89 -10.32 52.47
CA VAL A 451 64.33 -9.19 53.25
C VAL A 451 63.35 -8.34 52.45
N SER A 452 63.46 -8.38 51.12
CA SER A 452 62.56 -7.70 50.18
C SER A 452 61.68 -8.71 49.43
N SER A 453 60.49 -8.26 49.06
CA SER A 453 59.67 -8.85 48.01
C SER A 453 60.06 -8.29 46.64
N TYR A 454 59.98 -9.12 45.62
CA TYR A 454 60.28 -8.82 44.22
C TYR A 454 59.07 -9.15 43.34
N THR A 455 59.07 -8.66 42.11
CA THR A 455 57.92 -8.76 41.20
C THR A 455 58.31 -9.41 39.88
N LEU A 456 57.55 -10.44 39.50
CA LEU A 456 57.52 -10.98 38.13
C LEU A 456 56.29 -10.41 37.42
N THR A 457 56.52 -9.56 36.43
CA THR A 457 55.45 -8.96 35.62
C THR A 457 55.15 -9.81 34.39
N PHE A 458 53.88 -9.98 34.06
CA PHE A 458 53.42 -10.61 32.83
C PHE A 458 52.92 -9.52 31.88
N ASN A 459 53.60 -9.36 30.75
CA ASN A 459 53.05 -8.69 29.57
C ASN A 459 52.36 -9.75 28.71
N ILE A 460 51.21 -9.41 28.15
CA ILE A 460 50.48 -10.27 27.23
C ILE A 460 50.40 -9.57 25.87
N THR A 461 50.86 -10.23 24.80
CA THR A 461 50.75 -9.72 23.43
C THR A 461 49.39 -10.07 22.81
N PRO A 462 48.71 -9.13 22.13
CA PRO A 462 47.42 -9.39 21.50
C PRO A 462 47.55 -10.33 20.31
N THR A 463 46.50 -11.13 20.07
CA THR A 463 46.36 -11.98 18.88
C THR A 463 44.97 -11.83 18.29
N ASN A 464 44.91 -11.22 17.10
CA ASN A 464 43.70 -10.82 16.37
C ASN A 464 42.49 -11.76 16.57
N ASP A 465 41.51 -11.28 17.31
CA ASP A 465 40.18 -11.88 17.42
C ASP A 465 39.39 -11.68 16.12
N LEU A 466 38.52 -12.62 15.75
CA LEU A 466 37.64 -12.40 14.59
C LEU A 466 36.45 -11.52 14.97
N PRO A 467 36.08 -10.52 14.14
CA PRO A 467 35.07 -9.54 14.48
C PRO A 467 33.68 -10.18 14.61
N THR A 468 32.84 -9.53 15.41
CA THR A 468 31.45 -9.94 15.67
C THR A 468 30.45 -8.97 15.05
N THR A 469 29.24 -9.47 14.81
CA THR A 469 28.10 -8.68 14.34
C THR A 469 26.79 -9.30 14.84
N ALA A 470 25.75 -8.47 14.98
CA ALA A 470 24.43 -8.86 15.44
C ALA A 470 23.34 -8.39 14.47
N ASN A 471 22.22 -9.13 14.42
CA ASN A 471 21.07 -8.77 13.59
C ASN A 471 20.60 -7.33 13.87
N GLN A 472 20.20 -6.63 12.82
CA GLN A 472 19.75 -5.24 12.91
C GLN A 472 18.53 -5.02 12.02
N THR A 473 17.57 -4.24 12.51
CA THR A 473 16.49 -3.70 11.67
C THR A 473 16.76 -2.22 11.38
N VAL A 474 16.64 -1.84 10.11
CA VAL A 474 16.55 -0.43 9.68
C VAL A 474 15.16 -0.17 9.12
N SER A 475 14.76 1.10 9.03
CA SER A 475 13.47 1.47 8.42
C SER A 475 13.60 2.59 7.40
N THR A 476 12.73 2.53 6.39
CA THR A 476 12.51 3.56 5.37
C THR A 476 11.01 3.68 5.08
N ASN A 477 10.61 4.68 4.29
CA ASN A 477 9.30 4.70 3.65
C ASN A 477 9.36 3.95 2.31
N GLU A 478 8.22 3.56 1.75
CA GLU A 478 8.19 3.13 0.35
C GLU A 478 8.61 4.25 -0.62
N ASP A 479 8.96 3.86 -1.84
CA ASP A 479 9.63 4.66 -2.88
C ASP A 479 10.96 5.35 -2.47
N THR A 480 11.37 5.20 -1.20
CA THR A 480 12.48 5.93 -0.59
C THR A 480 13.67 4.99 -0.39
N ALA A 481 14.73 5.19 -1.17
CA ALA A 481 15.97 4.43 -1.05
C ALA A 481 16.68 4.68 0.30
N TYR A 482 16.83 3.62 1.09
CA TYR A 482 17.61 3.64 2.32
C TYR A 482 19.11 3.57 1.99
N SER A 483 19.91 4.52 2.47
CA SER A 483 21.37 4.50 2.33
C SER A 483 22.01 3.97 3.61
N PHE A 484 22.72 2.85 3.54
CA PHE A 484 23.32 2.22 4.72
C PHE A 484 24.56 2.95 5.19
N THR A 485 24.77 2.94 6.50
CA THR A 485 25.95 3.46 7.20
C THR A 485 26.74 2.31 7.82
N THR A 486 27.98 2.58 8.24
CA THR A 486 28.81 1.55 8.92
C THR A 486 28.27 1.13 10.28
N ALA A 487 27.41 1.95 10.90
CA ALA A 487 26.77 1.64 12.18
C ALA A 487 25.69 0.54 12.05
N ASP A 488 24.99 0.47 10.92
CA ASP A 488 23.87 -0.46 10.71
C ASP A 488 24.31 -1.94 10.71
N PHE A 489 25.60 -2.20 10.50
CA PHE A 489 26.17 -3.55 10.48
C PHE A 489 26.58 -4.08 11.87
N ASN A 490 26.30 -3.33 12.95
CA ASN A 490 26.52 -3.73 14.35
C ASN A 490 27.91 -4.36 14.60
N PHE A 491 28.95 -3.81 13.98
CA PHE A 491 30.32 -4.29 14.09
C PHE A 491 30.85 -4.10 15.51
N SER A 492 31.40 -5.16 16.10
CA SER A 492 32.15 -5.09 17.36
C SER A 492 33.34 -6.03 17.30
N ASP A 493 34.47 -5.52 17.78
CA ASP A 493 35.79 -6.15 17.72
C ASP A 493 36.48 -6.07 19.09
N ILE A 494 37.38 -6.99 19.41
CA ILE A 494 38.00 -7.10 20.75
C ILE A 494 39.37 -6.41 20.78
N ASP A 495 40.17 -6.52 19.73
CA ASP A 495 41.40 -5.73 19.55
C ASP A 495 41.10 -4.22 19.37
N GLY A 496 39.87 -3.91 18.94
CA GLY A 496 39.41 -2.54 18.71
C GLY A 496 39.73 -2.05 17.30
N ASP A 497 39.93 -2.97 16.35
CA ASP A 497 40.03 -2.65 14.94
C ASP A 497 38.72 -2.07 14.40
N SER A 498 38.74 -1.51 13.19
CA SER A 498 37.58 -0.81 12.61
C SER A 498 37.01 -1.55 11.42
N LEU A 499 35.67 -1.64 11.29
CA LEU A 499 35.00 -2.23 10.11
C LEU A 499 35.65 -1.75 8.80
N SER A 500 36.31 -2.66 8.09
CA SER A 500 37.01 -2.38 6.83
C SER A 500 36.17 -2.71 5.61
N GLN A 501 35.36 -3.78 5.69
CA GLN A 501 34.47 -4.24 4.62
C GLN A 501 33.38 -5.17 5.17
N ILE A 502 32.31 -5.37 4.40
CA ILE A 502 31.31 -6.42 4.62
C ILE A 502 31.28 -7.39 3.43
N ARG A 503 30.73 -8.58 3.64
CA ARG A 503 30.34 -9.51 2.57
C ARG A 503 28.85 -9.80 2.65
N ILE A 504 28.16 -9.68 1.52
CA ILE A 504 26.72 -9.92 1.39
C ILE A 504 26.46 -11.42 1.15
N ASN A 505 26.06 -12.14 2.19
CA ASN A 505 25.92 -13.60 2.23
C ASN A 505 24.55 -14.10 1.72
N SER A 506 23.54 -13.23 1.62
CA SER A 506 22.32 -13.46 0.84
C SER A 506 21.85 -12.14 0.22
N LEU A 507 20.92 -12.17 -0.73
CA LEU A 507 20.27 -10.98 -1.29
C LEU A 507 18.84 -10.85 -0.75
N PRO A 508 18.25 -9.64 -0.70
CA PRO A 508 16.85 -9.48 -0.33
C PRO A 508 15.92 -10.10 -1.39
N ALA A 509 14.77 -10.61 -0.93
CA ALA A 509 13.75 -11.21 -1.80
C ALA A 509 12.84 -10.17 -2.48
N ASN A 510 12.60 -9.04 -1.80
CA ASN A 510 11.80 -7.91 -2.26
C ASN A 510 12.67 -6.65 -2.31
N GLY A 511 12.33 -5.68 -3.15
CA GLY A 511 13.18 -4.51 -3.44
C GLY A 511 14.51 -4.86 -4.11
N SER A 512 15.46 -3.92 -4.07
CA SER A 512 16.77 -4.01 -4.73
C SER A 512 17.87 -3.45 -3.85
N LEU A 513 18.89 -4.26 -3.57
CA LEU A 513 20.14 -3.82 -2.93
C LEU A 513 21.15 -3.44 -4.03
N THR A 514 21.64 -2.20 -4.02
CA THR A 514 22.56 -1.67 -5.03
C THR A 514 23.82 -1.06 -4.41
N LEU A 515 24.92 -1.11 -5.16
CA LEU A 515 26.17 -0.42 -4.87
C LEU A 515 26.44 0.57 -6.00
N SER A 516 26.42 1.87 -5.70
CA SER A 516 26.55 2.96 -6.69
C SER A 516 25.53 2.84 -7.84
N GLY A 517 24.31 2.38 -7.53
CA GLY A 517 23.23 2.15 -8.50
C GLY A 517 23.32 0.85 -9.30
N VAL A 518 24.34 0.01 -9.08
CA VAL A 518 24.46 -1.32 -9.70
C VAL A 518 23.98 -2.40 -8.72
N ALA A 519 23.13 -3.33 -9.15
CA ALA A 519 22.63 -4.40 -8.28
C ALA A 519 23.76 -5.23 -7.65
N VAL A 520 23.65 -5.48 -6.34
CA VAL A 520 24.64 -6.23 -5.55
C VAL A 520 24.53 -7.73 -5.85
N ALA A 521 25.68 -8.39 -6.00
CA ALA A 521 25.78 -9.82 -6.23
C ALA A 521 25.96 -10.63 -4.93
N LEU A 522 25.55 -11.90 -4.97
CA LEU A 522 25.77 -12.83 -3.86
C LEU A 522 27.27 -13.04 -3.60
N ASN A 523 27.67 -13.00 -2.32
CA ASN A 523 29.05 -12.99 -1.84
C ASN A 523 29.90 -11.78 -2.26
N GLN A 524 29.27 -10.71 -2.78
CA GLN A 524 30.00 -9.47 -3.06
C GLN A 524 30.55 -8.87 -1.76
N ILE A 525 31.81 -8.42 -1.83
CA ILE A 525 32.48 -7.67 -0.78
C ILE A 525 32.28 -6.18 -1.08
N ILE A 526 31.96 -5.40 -0.05
CA ILE A 526 31.68 -3.96 -0.12
C ILE A 526 32.52 -3.25 0.93
N SER A 527 33.27 -2.22 0.54
CA SER A 527 34.18 -1.53 1.47
C SER A 527 33.42 -0.64 2.46
N ALA A 528 33.97 -0.45 3.66
CA ALA A 528 33.42 0.51 4.61
C ALA A 528 33.48 1.96 4.09
N ALA A 529 34.40 2.25 3.15
CA ALA A 529 34.46 3.55 2.46
C ALA A 529 33.25 3.76 1.53
N ASP A 530 32.83 2.72 0.78
CA ASP A 530 31.62 2.76 -0.05
C ASP A 530 30.35 2.95 0.79
N ILE A 531 30.25 2.24 1.92
CA ILE A 531 29.15 2.38 2.87
C ILE A 531 29.14 3.80 3.45
N THR A 532 30.29 4.31 3.90
CA THR A 532 30.40 5.68 4.44
C THR A 532 30.11 6.77 3.39
N ALA A 533 30.33 6.48 2.10
CA ALA A 533 29.96 7.35 0.99
C ALA A 533 28.46 7.32 0.64
N GLY A 534 27.68 6.42 1.25
CA GLY A 534 26.27 6.18 0.90
C GLY A 534 26.09 5.44 -0.43
N ASN A 535 27.13 4.75 -0.93
CA ASN A 535 27.07 4.01 -2.19
C ASN A 535 26.19 2.75 -2.07
N LEU A 536 26.16 2.12 -0.88
CA LEU A 536 25.31 0.94 -0.62
C LEU A 536 23.91 1.39 -0.23
N GLN A 537 22.91 1.05 -1.05
CA GLN A 537 21.53 1.49 -0.89
C GLN A 537 20.54 0.35 -1.12
N PHE A 538 19.48 0.30 -0.32
CA PHE A 538 18.31 -0.55 -0.56
C PHE A 538 17.14 0.30 -1.00
N THR A 539 16.58 0.01 -2.18
CA THR A 539 15.32 0.61 -2.64
C THR A 539 14.22 -0.44 -2.51
N PRO A 540 13.08 -0.17 -1.86
CA PRO A 540 11.88 -1.00 -1.97
C PRO A 540 11.44 -1.20 -3.42
N ALA A 541 10.52 -2.14 -3.69
CA ALA A 541 9.77 -2.02 -4.94
C ALA A 541 8.81 -0.81 -4.83
N ALA A 542 8.35 -0.31 -5.98
CA ALA A 542 7.47 0.85 -5.99
C ALA A 542 6.13 0.51 -5.33
N ASN A 543 5.64 1.38 -4.45
CA ASN A 543 4.34 1.25 -3.78
C ASN A 543 4.19 -0.07 -2.96
N ASP A 544 5.29 -0.56 -2.38
CA ASP A 544 5.40 -1.92 -1.82
C ASP A 544 6.02 -1.87 -0.39
N ASN A 545 5.17 -1.99 0.64
CA ASN A 545 5.53 -1.75 2.06
C ASN A 545 5.31 -2.96 2.99
N GLY A 546 5.82 -2.87 4.23
CA GLY A 546 5.61 -3.86 5.29
C GLY A 546 6.68 -3.91 6.39
N VAL A 547 6.30 -4.42 7.57
CA VAL A 547 7.26 -4.79 8.63
C VAL A 547 7.94 -6.10 8.24
N GLY A 548 9.28 -6.13 8.24
CA GLY A 548 10.08 -7.23 7.72
C GLY A 548 10.03 -7.37 6.20
N TYR A 549 9.69 -6.30 5.47
CA TYR A 549 9.50 -6.27 4.01
C TYR A 549 10.63 -6.96 3.23
N ALA A 550 11.87 -6.71 3.62
CA ALA A 550 13.05 -7.36 3.04
C ALA A 550 14.07 -7.74 4.12
N SER A 551 14.91 -8.74 3.84
CA SER A 551 16.08 -9.03 4.67
C SER A 551 17.22 -9.65 3.88
N PHE A 552 18.46 -9.38 4.28
CA PHE A 552 19.66 -9.98 3.71
C PHE A 552 20.69 -10.31 4.80
N ASN A 553 21.44 -11.40 4.63
CA ASN A 553 22.49 -11.80 5.55
C ASN A 553 23.83 -11.21 5.14
N PHE A 554 24.66 -10.81 6.10
CA PHE A 554 26.00 -10.27 5.87
C PHE A 554 27.03 -10.81 6.88
N SER A 555 28.32 -10.72 6.55
CA SER A 555 29.45 -10.90 7.47
C SER A 555 30.28 -9.62 7.47
N VAL A 556 30.90 -9.30 8.59
CA VAL A 556 31.78 -8.12 8.74
C VAL A 556 33.26 -8.50 8.74
N HIS A 557 34.15 -7.52 8.56
CA HIS A 557 35.59 -7.71 8.47
C HIS A 557 36.32 -6.56 9.17
N ASP A 558 37.33 -6.90 9.97
CA ASP A 558 38.20 -6.02 10.76
C ASP A 558 39.28 -5.37 9.87
N GLY A 559 39.99 -6.17 9.10
CA GLY A 559 41.20 -5.83 8.37
C GLY A 559 42.00 -7.09 8.01
N THR A 560 41.81 -8.19 8.73
CA THR A 560 42.54 -9.46 8.58
C THR A 560 41.62 -10.67 8.33
N GLY A 561 40.37 -10.67 8.82
CA GLY A 561 39.43 -11.80 8.76
C GLY A 561 37.95 -11.42 8.76
N PHE A 562 37.10 -12.38 8.38
CA PHE A 562 35.64 -12.23 8.39
C PHE A 562 35.01 -12.84 9.65
N SER A 563 33.91 -12.24 10.12
CA SER A 563 33.09 -12.79 11.20
C SER A 563 32.65 -14.23 10.92
N LEU A 564 32.87 -15.14 11.88
CA LEU A 564 32.56 -16.57 11.75
C LEU A 564 31.06 -16.82 11.55
N THR A 565 30.23 -16.04 12.23
CA THR A 565 28.78 -15.97 12.01
C THR A 565 28.42 -14.72 11.21
N GLY A 566 27.46 -14.85 10.30
CA GLY A 566 26.80 -13.71 9.68
C GLY A 566 25.59 -13.26 10.50
N ALA A 567 25.21 -11.99 10.34
CA ALA A 567 24.00 -11.39 10.89
C ALA A 567 22.97 -11.10 9.79
N ALA A 568 21.70 -10.97 10.18
CA ALA A 568 20.62 -10.56 9.30
C ALA A 568 20.36 -9.04 9.41
N MET A 569 20.41 -8.37 8.26
CA MET A 569 19.85 -7.03 8.06
C MET A 569 18.37 -7.20 7.69
N THR A 570 17.47 -6.64 8.48
CA THR A 570 16.04 -6.52 8.16
C THR A 570 15.74 -5.08 7.76
N ILE A 571 14.91 -4.89 6.74
CA ILE A 571 14.39 -3.59 6.34
C ILE A 571 12.87 -3.60 6.55
N ASP A 572 12.41 -2.73 7.45
CA ASP A 572 11.00 -2.36 7.56
C ASP A 572 10.71 -1.22 6.58
N VAL A 573 9.63 -1.34 5.80
CA VAL A 573 9.18 -0.29 4.88
C VAL A 573 7.82 0.22 5.38
N ALA A 574 7.75 1.49 5.74
CA ALA A 574 6.53 2.14 6.18
C ALA A 574 5.71 2.65 4.98
N PRO A 575 4.37 2.55 5.02
CA PRO A 575 3.51 3.10 3.97
C PRO A 575 3.56 4.62 3.92
N ALA A 576 3.39 5.19 2.73
CA ALA A 576 3.46 6.62 2.45
C ALA A 576 2.48 7.04 1.34
N ASN A 577 1.19 7.12 1.70
CA ASN A 577 0.03 7.60 0.93
C ASN A 577 0.28 7.93 -0.55
N ASP A 578 -0.08 6.99 -1.42
CA ASP A 578 -0.24 7.23 -2.85
C ASP A 578 -1.36 8.22 -3.11
N LEU A 579 -1.21 9.15 -4.06
CA LEU A 579 -2.33 10.02 -4.44
C LEU A 579 -3.31 9.28 -5.35
N PRO A 580 -4.63 9.39 -5.12
CA PRO A 580 -5.62 8.61 -5.84
C PRO A 580 -5.64 8.92 -7.33
N THR A 581 -5.99 7.92 -8.12
CA THR A 581 -6.11 8.02 -9.57
C THR A 581 -7.56 8.02 -10.03
N THR A 582 -7.80 8.59 -11.20
CA THR A 582 -9.10 8.58 -11.89
C THR A 582 -8.88 8.59 -13.40
N SER A 583 -9.86 8.12 -14.16
CA SER A 583 -9.83 8.09 -15.62
C SER A 583 -11.17 8.58 -16.20
N ASN A 584 -11.15 9.05 -17.45
CA ASN A 584 -12.35 9.56 -18.12
C ASN A 584 -13.46 8.50 -18.14
N GLN A 585 -14.68 8.93 -17.90
CA GLN A 585 -15.87 8.09 -17.95
C GLN A 585 -16.92 8.69 -18.88
N THR A 586 -17.69 7.83 -19.54
CA THR A 586 -18.94 8.22 -20.19
C THR A 586 -20.11 7.57 -19.44
N VAL A 587 -21.11 8.37 -19.10
CA VAL A 587 -22.42 7.91 -18.61
C VAL A 587 -23.49 8.26 -19.63
N SER A 588 -24.60 7.51 -19.62
CA SER A 588 -25.72 7.73 -20.53
C SER A 588 -27.03 7.96 -19.77
N THR A 589 -27.80 8.95 -20.19
CA THR A 589 -29.20 9.15 -19.80
C THR A 589 -30.08 9.31 -21.03
N ASN A 590 -31.40 9.35 -20.85
CA ASN A 590 -32.32 9.83 -21.88
C ASN A 590 -32.48 11.35 -21.73
N GLU A 591 -32.98 12.05 -22.75
CA GLU A 591 -33.44 13.43 -22.58
C GLU A 591 -34.61 13.52 -21.57
N ASP A 592 -34.83 14.74 -21.07
CA ASP A 592 -35.70 15.07 -19.92
C ASP A 592 -35.42 14.31 -18.61
N THR A 593 -34.46 13.38 -18.61
CA THR A 593 -34.20 12.45 -17.52
C THR A 593 -32.91 12.82 -16.80
N ALA A 594 -33.05 13.24 -15.54
CA ALA A 594 -31.89 13.58 -14.70
C ALA A 594 -31.06 12.34 -14.35
N TYR A 595 -29.79 12.34 -14.74
CA TYR A 595 -28.81 11.33 -14.35
C TYR A 595 -28.33 11.59 -12.91
N SER A 596 -28.51 10.63 -12.02
CA SER A 596 -27.97 10.69 -10.65
C SER A 596 -26.63 9.96 -10.58
N PHE A 597 -25.56 10.67 -10.26
CA PHE A 597 -24.22 10.10 -10.22
C PHE A 597 -24.02 9.21 -8.98
N THR A 598 -23.25 8.15 -9.16
CA THR A 598 -22.77 7.24 -8.13
C THR A 598 -21.26 7.40 -7.94
N THR A 599 -20.70 6.86 -6.85
CA THR A 599 -19.25 6.91 -6.61
C THR A 599 -18.45 6.09 -7.62
N ALA A 600 -19.06 5.10 -8.28
CA ALA A 600 -18.44 4.28 -9.30
C ALA A 600 -18.14 5.06 -10.60
N ASP A 601 -19.00 6.04 -10.96
CA ASP A 601 -18.87 6.79 -12.21
C ASP A 601 -17.60 7.65 -12.27
N PHE A 602 -16.98 7.93 -11.12
CA PHE A 602 -15.75 8.74 -11.04
C PHE A 602 -14.46 7.92 -11.21
N ASN A 603 -14.56 6.62 -11.53
CA ASN A 603 -13.44 5.71 -11.83
C ASN A 603 -12.27 5.84 -10.83
N PHE A 604 -12.58 6.01 -9.55
CA PHE A 604 -11.60 6.15 -8.48
C PHE A 604 -10.82 4.84 -8.29
N ASN A 605 -9.51 4.91 -8.31
CA ASN A 605 -8.63 3.82 -7.91
C ASN A 605 -7.47 4.36 -7.05
N ASP A 606 -7.26 3.72 -5.92
CA ASP A 606 -6.24 4.03 -4.93
C ASP A 606 -5.32 2.81 -4.72
N ILE A 607 -4.10 3.00 -4.23
CA ILE A 607 -3.09 1.93 -4.10
C ILE A 607 -2.95 1.48 -2.63
N ASP A 608 -3.04 2.40 -1.66
CA ASP A 608 -3.22 2.07 -0.24
C ASP A 608 -4.56 1.34 0.02
N GLY A 609 -5.52 1.51 -0.90
CA GLY A 609 -6.85 0.92 -0.80
C GLY A 609 -7.83 1.77 0.02
N ASP A 610 -7.50 3.05 0.22
CA ASP A 610 -8.41 4.04 0.79
C ASP A 610 -9.64 4.23 -0.12
N ALA A 611 -10.73 4.79 0.41
CA ALA A 611 -12.01 4.88 -0.27
C ALA A 611 -12.36 6.33 -0.66
N LEU A 612 -12.90 6.54 -1.88
CA LEU A 612 -13.34 7.86 -2.36
C LEU A 612 -14.13 8.61 -1.28
N SER A 613 -13.57 9.71 -0.77
CA SER A 613 -14.17 10.54 0.27
C SER A 613 -14.88 11.77 -0.30
N GLN A 614 -14.36 12.35 -1.39
CA GLN A 614 -14.93 13.51 -2.06
C GLN A 614 -14.39 13.67 -3.50
N ILE A 615 -15.08 14.46 -4.31
CA ILE A 615 -14.60 14.93 -5.62
C ILE A 615 -14.52 16.47 -5.63
N ARG A 616 -13.74 17.03 -6.56
CA ARG A 616 -13.77 18.46 -6.91
C ARG A 616 -14.13 18.64 -8.38
N ILE A 617 -15.07 19.52 -8.65
CA ILE A 617 -15.56 19.83 -10.01
C ILE A 617 -14.69 20.92 -10.64
N ASN A 618 -13.78 20.52 -11.53
CA ASN A 618 -12.74 21.36 -12.13
C ASN A 618 -13.21 22.11 -13.41
N SER A 619 -14.33 21.73 -14.01
CA SER A 619 -15.09 22.53 -14.99
C SER A 619 -16.59 22.26 -14.84
N LEU A 620 -17.44 23.06 -15.49
CA LEU A 620 -18.89 22.84 -15.53
C LEU A 620 -19.31 22.42 -16.95
N PRO A 621 -20.41 21.68 -17.13
CA PRO A 621 -20.92 21.35 -18.46
C PRO A 621 -21.41 22.60 -19.20
N ALA A 622 -21.31 22.59 -20.53
CA ALA A 622 -21.77 23.69 -21.38
C ALA A 622 -23.27 23.64 -21.70
N ASN A 623 -23.83 22.42 -21.78
CA ASN A 623 -25.23 22.13 -22.03
C ASN A 623 -25.83 21.39 -20.82
N GLY A 624 -27.15 21.47 -20.61
CA GLY A 624 -27.80 20.97 -19.40
C GLY A 624 -27.37 21.67 -18.11
N SER A 625 -27.61 21.04 -16.97
CA SER A 625 -27.35 21.59 -15.62
C SER A 625 -26.82 20.51 -14.68
N LEU A 626 -25.65 20.76 -14.07
CA LEU A 626 -25.12 19.94 -12.97
C LEU A 626 -25.56 20.55 -11.63
N THR A 627 -26.26 19.78 -10.80
CA THR A 627 -26.81 20.23 -9.52
C THR A 627 -26.40 19.33 -8.35
N LEU A 628 -26.32 19.91 -7.16
CA LEU A 628 -26.16 19.23 -5.89
C LEU A 628 -27.39 19.54 -5.03
N SER A 629 -28.20 18.53 -4.72
CA SER A 629 -29.48 18.65 -4.03
C SER A 629 -30.43 19.68 -4.67
N GLY A 630 -30.41 19.76 -6.01
CA GLY A 630 -31.20 20.71 -6.80
C GLY A 630 -30.62 22.14 -6.89
N ILE A 631 -29.46 22.42 -6.29
CA ILE A 631 -28.76 23.71 -6.41
C ILE A 631 -27.64 23.57 -7.45
N ALA A 632 -27.52 24.49 -8.40
CA ALA A 632 -26.48 24.46 -9.43
C ALA A 632 -25.06 24.41 -8.83
N VAL A 633 -24.22 23.51 -9.34
CA VAL A 633 -22.85 23.30 -8.88
C VAL A 633 -21.93 24.43 -9.35
N ALA A 634 -21.05 24.89 -8.46
CA ALA A 634 -20.06 25.93 -8.74
C ALA A 634 -18.71 25.35 -9.20
N LEU A 635 -17.95 26.15 -9.95
CA LEU A 635 -16.59 25.82 -10.34
C LEU A 635 -15.68 25.66 -9.11
N ASN A 636 -14.86 24.59 -9.09
CA ASN A 636 -14.03 24.14 -7.96
C ASN A 636 -14.81 23.74 -6.70
N GLN A 637 -16.13 23.54 -6.78
CA GLN A 637 -16.90 23.00 -5.66
C GLN A 637 -16.43 21.57 -5.33
N ILE A 638 -16.27 21.32 -4.04
CA ILE A 638 -16.02 19.99 -3.48
C ILE A 638 -17.36 19.36 -3.11
N ILE A 639 -17.54 18.09 -3.44
CA ILE A 639 -18.77 17.32 -3.23
C ILE A 639 -18.40 16.01 -2.54
N SER A 640 -19.07 15.68 -1.44
CA SER A 640 -18.72 14.49 -0.65
C SER A 640 -19.18 13.20 -1.35
N ALA A 641 -18.46 12.10 -1.12
CA ALA A 641 -18.89 10.78 -1.58
C ALA A 641 -20.22 10.34 -0.93
N ALA A 642 -20.56 10.88 0.25
CA ALA A 642 -21.85 10.66 0.89
C ALA A 642 -23.00 11.34 0.13
N ASP A 643 -22.80 12.57 -0.38
CA ASP A 643 -23.77 13.27 -1.23
C ASP A 643 -24.00 12.53 -2.55
N ILE A 644 -22.91 12.07 -3.18
CA ILE A 644 -22.97 11.26 -4.40
C ILE A 644 -23.72 9.95 -4.13
N THR A 645 -23.39 9.24 -3.05
CA THR A 645 -24.07 7.99 -2.65
C THR A 645 -25.55 8.21 -2.29
N ALA A 646 -25.93 9.40 -1.83
CA ALA A 646 -27.32 9.78 -1.60
C ALA A 646 -28.09 10.16 -2.88
N GLY A 647 -27.43 10.21 -4.04
CA GLY A 647 -28.01 10.68 -5.30
C GLY A 647 -28.22 12.20 -5.35
N ASN A 648 -27.54 12.97 -4.48
CA ASN A 648 -27.68 14.43 -4.44
C ASN A 648 -27.02 15.10 -5.67
N LEU A 649 -25.94 14.52 -6.21
CA LEU A 649 -25.27 15.03 -7.41
C LEU A 649 -25.97 14.51 -8.66
N GLN A 650 -26.59 15.42 -9.42
CA GLN A 650 -27.40 15.08 -10.59
C GLN A 650 -27.06 15.97 -11.80
N PHE A 651 -27.05 15.40 -12.99
CA PHE A 651 -27.04 16.14 -14.25
C PHE A 651 -28.40 16.01 -14.95
N THR A 652 -29.02 17.14 -15.26
CA THR A 652 -30.23 17.19 -16.09
C THR A 652 -29.87 17.77 -17.46
N PRO A 653 -30.22 17.12 -18.58
CA PRO A 653 -30.16 17.74 -19.91
C PRO A 653 -31.00 19.03 -19.98
N ALA A 654 -30.86 19.82 -21.04
CA ALA A 654 -31.94 20.75 -21.37
C ALA A 654 -33.16 19.96 -21.87
N ALA A 655 -34.34 20.59 -21.88
CA ALA A 655 -35.56 19.92 -22.30
C ALA A 655 -35.51 19.62 -23.80
N ASN A 656 -35.87 18.40 -24.20
CA ASN A 656 -35.95 17.97 -25.61
C ASN A 656 -34.59 18.11 -26.37
N ASP A 657 -33.46 17.92 -25.66
CA ASP A 657 -32.12 18.28 -26.12
C ASP A 657 -31.13 17.11 -25.92
N ASN A 658 -30.81 16.38 -26.99
CA ASN A 658 -30.06 15.12 -26.97
C ASN A 658 -28.75 15.11 -27.79
N GLY A 659 -27.94 14.05 -27.63
CA GLY A 659 -26.72 13.82 -28.41
C GLY A 659 -25.65 12.94 -27.74
N VAL A 660 -24.79 12.31 -28.55
CA VAL A 660 -23.54 11.67 -28.08
C VAL A 660 -22.51 12.76 -27.76
N GLY A 661 -21.92 12.72 -26.57
CA GLY A 661 -21.06 13.79 -26.05
C GLY A 661 -21.80 15.09 -25.74
N TYR A 662 -23.12 15.04 -25.51
CA TYR A 662 -24.00 16.19 -25.30
C TYR A 662 -23.45 17.18 -24.25
N ALA A 663 -22.92 16.68 -23.14
CA ALA A 663 -22.28 17.48 -22.11
C ALA A 663 -21.03 16.79 -21.56
N SER A 664 -20.11 17.58 -21.00
CA SER A 664 -18.94 17.04 -20.30
C SER A 664 -18.42 18.01 -19.23
N PHE A 665 -17.91 17.48 -18.12
CA PHE A 665 -17.25 18.26 -17.08
C PHE A 665 -16.00 17.55 -16.55
N ASN A 666 -14.99 18.31 -16.13
CA ASN A 666 -13.75 17.78 -15.58
C ASN A 666 -13.84 17.70 -14.05
N PHE A 667 -13.23 16.67 -13.45
CA PHE A 667 -13.21 16.47 -12.00
C PHE A 667 -11.85 15.94 -11.51
N SER A 668 -11.60 16.06 -10.20
CA SER A 668 -10.53 15.36 -9.47
C SER A 668 -11.15 14.57 -8.33
N VAL A 669 -10.55 13.45 -7.96
CA VAL A 669 -11.01 12.58 -6.86
C VAL A 669 -10.11 12.73 -5.62
N HIS A 670 -10.56 12.24 -4.47
CA HIS A 670 -9.88 12.38 -3.18
C HIS A 670 -10.09 11.13 -2.31
N ASP A 671 -9.01 10.65 -1.70
CA ASP A 671 -8.91 9.47 -0.83
C ASP A 671 -9.42 9.78 0.59
N GLY A 672 -8.88 10.83 1.21
CA GLY A 672 -9.02 11.18 2.61
C GLY A 672 -7.93 12.17 3.05
N THR A 673 -6.81 12.22 2.32
CA THR A 673 -5.64 13.06 2.62
C THR A 673 -5.27 14.03 1.48
N GLY A 674 -5.53 13.67 0.21
CA GLY A 674 -5.10 14.41 -0.97
C GLY A 674 -6.01 14.27 -2.21
N PHE A 675 -5.83 15.19 -3.17
CA PHE A 675 -6.54 15.16 -4.46
C PHE A 675 -5.68 14.50 -5.55
N SER A 676 -6.34 13.81 -6.48
CA SER A 676 -5.72 13.26 -7.68
C SER A 676 -4.94 14.33 -8.47
N LEU A 677 -3.67 14.03 -8.77
CA LEU A 677 -2.76 14.93 -9.50
C LEU A 677 -3.27 15.25 -10.91
N ALA A 678 -3.78 14.24 -11.60
CA ALA A 678 -4.55 14.40 -12.83
C ALA A 678 -6.04 14.51 -12.51
N GLY A 679 -6.77 15.30 -13.31
CA GLY A 679 -8.22 15.26 -13.36
C GLY A 679 -8.69 14.43 -14.56
N ALA A 680 -9.91 13.90 -14.47
CA ALA A 680 -10.59 13.17 -15.53
C ALA A 680 -11.77 13.97 -16.09
N THR A 681 -12.22 13.62 -17.29
CA THR A 681 -13.45 14.15 -17.92
C THR A 681 -14.59 13.17 -17.73
N MET A 682 -15.67 13.61 -17.09
CA MET A 682 -16.98 12.99 -17.18
C MET A 682 -17.66 13.45 -18.48
N THR A 683 -18.10 12.51 -19.30
CA THR A 683 -18.91 12.76 -20.50
C THR A 683 -20.32 12.22 -20.26
N ILE A 684 -21.34 12.97 -20.66
CA ILE A 684 -22.73 12.56 -20.61
C ILE A 684 -23.24 12.45 -22.05
N ASP A 685 -23.55 11.22 -22.45
CA ASP A 685 -24.37 10.94 -23.63
C ASP A 685 -25.84 11.09 -23.24
N VAL A 686 -26.62 11.78 -24.07
CA VAL A 686 -28.07 11.90 -23.91
C VAL A 686 -28.72 11.21 -25.11
N ALA A 687 -29.42 10.11 -24.87
CA ALA A 687 -30.16 9.39 -25.90
C ALA A 687 -31.52 10.08 -26.15
N PRO A 688 -31.98 10.15 -27.42
CA PRO A 688 -33.31 10.67 -27.72
C PRO A 688 -34.40 9.76 -27.15
N ALA A 689 -35.52 10.36 -26.73
CA ALA A 689 -36.66 9.70 -26.14
C ALA A 689 -37.97 10.35 -26.60
N ASN A 690 -38.46 9.86 -27.75
CA ASN A 690 -39.67 10.26 -28.48
C ASN A 690 -40.65 11.21 -27.75
N ASP A 691 -40.68 12.47 -28.21
CA ASP A 691 -41.71 13.44 -27.86
C ASP A 691 -43.06 13.04 -28.45
N LEU A 692 -44.15 13.08 -27.68
CA LEU A 692 -45.47 12.75 -28.25
C LEU A 692 -46.02 13.91 -29.09
N PRO A 693 -46.58 13.64 -30.29
CA PRO A 693 -46.97 14.67 -31.23
C PRO A 693 -48.09 15.55 -30.70
N THR A 694 -48.10 16.79 -31.16
CA THR A 694 -49.12 17.79 -30.83
C THR A 694 -50.05 18.04 -32.01
N THR A 695 -51.28 18.46 -31.71
CA THR A 695 -52.31 18.77 -32.71
C THR A 695 -53.22 19.90 -32.24
N SER A 696 -53.81 20.63 -33.18
CA SER A 696 -54.67 21.78 -32.94
C SER A 696 -55.95 21.70 -33.78
N ASN A 697 -57.01 22.37 -33.30
CA ASN A 697 -58.30 22.40 -33.99
C ASN A 697 -58.14 22.96 -35.42
N GLN A 698 -58.90 22.40 -36.35
CA GLN A 698 -58.95 22.83 -37.74
C GLN A 698 -60.40 23.01 -38.18
N THR A 699 -60.64 23.95 -39.10
CA THR A 699 -61.90 24.06 -39.83
C THR A 699 -61.63 23.84 -41.32
N VAL A 700 -62.46 23.02 -41.95
CA VAL A 700 -62.53 22.84 -43.41
C VAL A 700 -63.90 23.25 -43.91
N SER A 701 -64.03 23.53 -45.20
CA SER A 701 -65.33 23.82 -45.81
C SER A 701 -65.58 22.99 -47.07
N THR A 702 -66.85 22.66 -47.30
CA THR A 702 -67.37 22.06 -48.53
C THR A 702 -68.67 22.76 -48.92
N ASN A 703 -69.13 22.55 -50.15
CA ASN A 703 -70.50 22.91 -50.50
C ASN A 703 -71.46 21.81 -50.01
N GLU A 704 -72.75 22.13 -49.88
CA GLU A 704 -73.76 21.07 -49.71
C GLU A 704 -73.80 20.12 -50.92
N ASP A 705 -74.39 18.94 -50.69
CA ASP A 705 -74.35 17.76 -51.58
C ASP A 705 -72.95 17.27 -52.00
N THR A 706 -71.88 17.93 -51.54
CA THR A 706 -70.50 17.71 -51.97
C THR A 706 -69.68 17.07 -50.84
N ALA A 707 -69.20 15.85 -51.08
CA ALA A 707 -68.34 15.15 -50.12
C ALA A 707 -66.94 15.79 -50.04
N TYR A 708 -66.55 16.22 -48.83
CA TYR A 708 -65.20 16.67 -48.53
C TYR A 708 -64.26 15.48 -48.42
N SER A 709 -63.13 15.48 -49.14
CA SER A 709 -62.07 14.47 -49.01
C SER A 709 -60.92 15.05 -48.20
N PHE A 710 -60.63 14.47 -47.04
CA PHE A 710 -59.58 14.98 -46.15
C PHE A 710 -58.18 14.64 -46.67
N THR A 711 -57.25 15.55 -46.41
CA THR A 711 -55.82 15.41 -46.65
C THR A 711 -55.07 15.37 -45.32
N THR A 712 -53.79 15.01 -45.34
CA THR A 712 -52.96 15.02 -44.12
C THR A 712 -52.71 16.44 -43.58
N ALA A 713 -52.82 17.46 -44.44
CA ALA A 713 -52.70 18.86 -44.04
C ALA A 713 -53.89 19.38 -43.22
N ASP A 714 -55.04 18.72 -43.29
CA ASP A 714 -56.23 19.07 -42.48
C ASP A 714 -56.09 18.60 -41.02
N PHE A 715 -55.18 17.66 -40.75
CA PHE A 715 -54.90 17.15 -39.42
C PHE A 715 -53.61 17.78 -38.88
N ASN A 716 -53.70 19.08 -38.54
CA ASN A 716 -52.61 19.88 -37.96
C ASN A 716 -51.74 19.06 -37.01
N PHE A 717 -50.49 18.80 -37.41
CA PHE A 717 -49.55 17.90 -36.76
C PHE A 717 -48.23 18.65 -36.55
N ASN A 718 -47.72 18.66 -35.32
CA ASN A 718 -46.38 19.15 -35.02
C ASN A 718 -45.71 18.21 -34.02
N ASP A 719 -44.53 17.76 -34.39
CA ASP A 719 -43.67 16.85 -33.64
C ASP A 719 -42.31 17.53 -33.35
N ILE A 720 -41.59 17.08 -32.32
CA ILE A 720 -40.33 17.72 -31.88
C ILE A 720 -39.11 16.93 -32.38
N ASP A 721 -39.19 15.60 -32.43
CA ASP A 721 -38.20 14.74 -33.11
C ASP A 721 -38.20 14.98 -34.64
N GLY A 722 -39.28 15.56 -35.17
CA GLY A 722 -39.47 15.81 -36.60
C GLY A 722 -39.97 14.59 -37.36
N ASP A 723 -40.56 13.62 -36.65
CA ASP A 723 -41.28 12.51 -37.24
C ASP A 723 -42.51 13.00 -38.04
N ALA A 724 -43.13 12.13 -38.82
CA ALA A 724 -44.19 12.50 -39.76
C ALA A 724 -45.54 11.84 -39.42
N LEU A 725 -46.65 12.56 -39.57
CA LEU A 725 -48.01 12.03 -39.34
C LEU A 725 -48.19 10.65 -40.01
N SER A 726 -48.29 9.60 -39.19
CA SER A 726 -48.42 8.21 -39.66
C SER A 726 -49.87 7.72 -39.66
N GLN A 727 -50.68 8.19 -38.70
CA GLN A 727 -52.09 7.84 -38.56
C GLN A 727 -52.84 8.84 -37.66
N ILE A 728 -54.17 8.84 -37.73
CA ILE A 728 -55.05 9.53 -36.77
C ILE A 728 -55.96 8.51 -36.07
N ARG A 729 -56.50 8.88 -34.91
CA ARG A 729 -57.60 8.16 -34.24
C ARG A 729 -58.81 9.08 -34.10
N ILE A 730 -59.98 8.60 -34.51
CA ILE A 730 -61.23 9.34 -34.48
C ILE A 730 -61.90 9.19 -33.10
N ASN A 731 -61.76 10.21 -32.25
CA ASN A 731 -62.16 10.21 -30.83
C ASN A 731 -63.64 10.61 -30.61
N SER A 732 -64.32 11.19 -31.60
CA SER A 732 -65.78 11.30 -31.68
C SER A 732 -66.25 11.19 -33.13
N LEU A 733 -67.56 11.08 -33.37
CA LEU A 733 -68.14 11.06 -34.71
C LEU A 733 -69.01 12.31 -34.91
N PRO A 734 -69.18 12.80 -36.15
CA PRO A 734 -70.02 13.97 -36.42
C PRO A 734 -71.49 13.68 -36.13
N ALA A 735 -72.22 14.69 -35.64
CA ALA A 735 -73.65 14.60 -35.32
C ALA A 735 -74.56 14.70 -36.55
N ASN A 736 -74.12 15.46 -37.56
CA ASN A 736 -74.79 15.65 -38.85
C ASN A 736 -73.87 15.15 -39.98
N GLY A 737 -74.45 14.75 -41.11
CA GLY A 737 -73.71 14.11 -42.21
C GLY A 737 -73.13 12.73 -41.85
N SER A 738 -72.14 12.28 -42.61
CA SER A 738 -71.49 10.97 -42.41
C SER A 738 -69.99 11.04 -42.71
N LEU A 739 -69.16 10.54 -41.79
CA LEU A 739 -67.72 10.33 -41.99
C LEU A 739 -67.49 8.88 -42.45
N THR A 740 -66.83 8.70 -43.59
CA THR A 740 -66.56 7.39 -44.19
C THR A 740 -65.09 7.20 -44.54
N LEU A 741 -64.63 5.94 -44.49
CA LEU A 741 -63.33 5.49 -44.97
C LEU A 741 -63.57 4.52 -46.12
N SER A 742 -63.13 4.87 -47.33
CA SER A 742 -63.37 4.10 -48.57
C SER A 742 -64.86 3.76 -48.79
N GLY A 743 -65.76 4.68 -48.42
CA GLY A 743 -67.21 4.52 -48.51
C GLY A 743 -67.86 3.70 -47.38
N ILE A 744 -67.09 3.24 -46.37
CA ILE A 744 -67.61 2.55 -45.18
C ILE A 744 -67.65 3.54 -44.02
N ALA A 745 -68.78 3.62 -43.29
CA ALA A 745 -68.92 4.52 -42.15
C ALA A 745 -67.83 4.30 -41.07
N VAL A 746 -67.21 5.38 -40.62
CA VAL A 746 -66.13 5.37 -39.62
C VAL A 746 -66.68 5.07 -38.22
N ALA A 747 -66.00 4.20 -37.48
CA ALA A 747 -66.34 3.84 -36.11
C ALA A 747 -65.63 4.72 -35.07
N LEU A 748 -66.22 4.84 -33.87
CA LEU A 748 -65.60 5.51 -32.74
C LEU A 748 -64.30 4.80 -32.33
N ASN A 749 -63.25 5.58 -32.07
CA ASN A 749 -61.86 5.15 -31.82
C ASN A 749 -61.20 4.41 -32.99
N GLN A 750 -61.76 4.46 -34.20
CA GLN A 750 -61.10 3.91 -35.38
C GLN A 750 -59.80 4.66 -35.66
N ILE A 751 -58.76 3.90 -35.96
CA ILE A 751 -57.46 4.40 -36.42
C ILE A 751 -57.48 4.40 -37.96
N ILE A 752 -56.98 5.48 -38.56
CA ILE A 752 -56.97 5.69 -40.01
C ILE A 752 -55.55 6.12 -40.42
N SER A 753 -54.97 5.45 -41.41
CA SER A 753 -53.57 5.71 -41.79
C SER A 753 -53.43 7.04 -42.55
N ALA A 754 -52.27 7.70 -42.43
CA ALA A 754 -51.95 8.86 -43.24
C ALA A 754 -51.90 8.53 -44.74
N ALA A 755 -51.64 7.26 -45.11
CA ALA A 755 -51.71 6.79 -46.49
C ALA A 755 -53.16 6.75 -47.02
N ASP A 756 -54.13 6.31 -46.21
CA ASP A 756 -55.55 6.35 -46.57
C ASP A 756 -56.05 7.78 -46.74
N ILE A 757 -55.65 8.68 -45.83
CA ILE A 757 -55.97 10.10 -45.90
C ILE A 757 -55.34 10.71 -47.16
N THR A 758 -54.06 10.45 -47.43
CA THR A 758 -53.37 10.94 -48.64
C THR A 758 -53.98 10.37 -49.94
N ALA A 759 -54.61 9.19 -49.89
CA ALA A 759 -55.35 8.61 -51.01
C ALA A 759 -56.76 9.22 -51.20
N GLY A 760 -57.21 10.10 -50.30
CA GLY A 760 -58.57 10.64 -50.30
C GLY A 760 -59.64 9.64 -49.84
N ASN A 761 -59.25 8.55 -49.16
CA ASN A 761 -60.19 7.52 -48.70
C ASN A 761 -61.07 8.02 -47.55
N LEU A 762 -60.58 8.94 -46.72
CA LEU A 762 -61.35 9.54 -45.61
C LEU A 762 -62.18 10.71 -46.13
N GLN A 763 -63.50 10.59 -46.08
CA GLN A 763 -64.43 11.56 -46.66
C GLN A 763 -65.59 11.88 -45.71
N PHE A 764 -65.99 13.15 -45.64
CA PHE A 764 -67.22 13.59 -44.98
C PHE A 764 -68.26 14.00 -46.02
N THR A 765 -69.47 13.44 -45.94
CA THR A 765 -70.60 13.83 -46.77
C THR A 765 -71.66 14.49 -45.91
N PRO A 766 -72.15 15.71 -46.22
CA PRO A 766 -73.28 16.32 -45.51
C PRO A 766 -74.58 15.53 -45.76
N VAL A 767 -75.66 15.89 -45.05
CA VAL A 767 -77.01 15.48 -45.47
C VAL A 767 -77.39 16.29 -46.73
N ALA A 768 -78.27 15.75 -47.57
CA ALA A 768 -78.61 16.40 -48.84
C ALA A 768 -79.44 17.69 -48.61
N ASN A 769 -79.14 18.75 -49.36
CA ASN A 769 -79.72 20.11 -49.21
C ASN A 769 -79.64 20.65 -47.75
N ASP A 770 -78.56 20.35 -47.02
CA ASP A 770 -78.42 20.60 -45.57
C ASP A 770 -77.07 21.28 -45.29
N ASN A 771 -77.09 22.55 -44.85
CA ASN A 771 -75.91 23.43 -44.79
C ASN A 771 -75.77 24.22 -43.47
N GLY A 772 -74.61 24.87 -43.26
CA GLY A 772 -74.34 25.75 -42.12
C GLY A 772 -72.87 25.92 -41.73
N VAL A 773 -72.56 27.00 -41.01
CA VAL A 773 -71.26 27.19 -40.33
C VAL A 773 -71.24 26.34 -39.05
N GLY A 774 -70.18 25.56 -38.86
CA GLY A 774 -70.09 24.55 -37.79
C GLY A 774 -71.06 23.37 -37.96
N TYR A 775 -71.51 23.10 -39.19
CA TYR A 775 -72.53 22.09 -39.53
C TYR A 775 -72.25 20.72 -38.90
N ALA A 776 -70.99 20.28 -38.94
CA ALA A 776 -70.53 19.07 -38.29
C ALA A 776 -69.15 19.27 -37.64
N SER A 777 -68.84 18.46 -36.63
CA SER A 777 -67.50 18.39 -36.06
C SER A 777 -67.19 17.02 -35.46
N PHE A 778 -65.92 16.62 -35.47
CA PHE A 778 -65.44 15.40 -34.83
C PHE A 778 -64.07 15.63 -34.19
N ASN A 779 -63.80 14.91 -33.10
CA ASN A 779 -62.52 15.00 -32.40
C ASN A 779 -61.56 13.92 -32.91
N PHE A 780 -60.27 14.22 -32.98
CA PHE A 780 -59.21 13.30 -33.38
C PHE A 780 -57.96 13.43 -32.51
N SER A 781 -57.13 12.39 -32.49
CA SER A 781 -55.72 12.43 -32.03
C SER A 781 -54.82 12.08 -33.21
N VAL A 782 -53.62 12.64 -33.26
CA VAL A 782 -52.60 12.33 -34.27
C VAL A 782 -51.55 11.36 -33.74
N HIS A 783 -50.72 10.81 -34.62
CA HIS A 783 -49.69 9.82 -34.30
C HIS A 783 -48.46 10.01 -35.19
N ASP A 784 -47.29 9.91 -34.58
CA ASP A 784 -45.94 10.05 -35.15
C ASP A 784 -45.49 8.77 -35.87
N GLY A 785 -45.58 7.64 -35.18
CA GLY A 785 -45.00 6.35 -35.55
C GLY A 785 -44.91 5.42 -34.34
N THR A 786 -44.87 5.97 -33.12
CA THR A 786 -44.73 5.26 -31.85
C THR A 786 -45.88 5.50 -30.86
N GLY A 787 -46.51 6.69 -30.87
CA GLY A 787 -47.48 7.13 -29.88
C GLY A 787 -48.53 8.14 -30.38
N PHE A 788 -49.61 8.30 -29.60
CA PHE A 788 -50.71 9.23 -29.92
C PHE A 788 -50.59 10.53 -29.13
N SER A 789 -51.01 11.64 -29.74
CA SER A 789 -51.18 12.93 -29.08
C SER A 789 -52.07 12.82 -27.84
N ILE A 790 -51.55 13.28 -26.69
CA ILE A 790 -52.26 13.24 -25.39
C ILE A 790 -53.52 14.10 -25.45
N ALA A 791 -53.38 15.32 -25.98
CA ALA A 791 -54.51 16.15 -26.35
C ALA A 791 -55.06 15.71 -27.72
N GLY A 792 -56.39 15.69 -27.84
CA GLY A 792 -57.07 15.61 -29.13
C GLY A 792 -57.50 17.00 -29.61
N ALA A 793 -57.61 17.16 -30.93
CA ALA A 793 -58.12 18.34 -31.59
C ALA A 793 -59.55 18.10 -32.12
N THR A 794 -60.28 19.19 -32.38
CA THR A 794 -61.58 19.17 -33.07
C THR A 794 -61.40 19.55 -34.55
N MET A 795 -61.81 18.68 -35.45
CA MET A 795 -62.09 19.01 -36.85
C MET A 795 -63.51 19.57 -36.94
N THR A 796 -63.67 20.75 -37.52
CA THR A 796 -64.96 21.38 -37.80
C THR A 796 -65.18 21.43 -39.31
N ILE A 797 -66.38 21.10 -39.76
CA ILE A 797 -66.78 21.16 -41.17
C ILE A 797 -67.88 22.22 -41.31
N ASP A 798 -67.56 23.28 -42.03
CA ASP A 798 -68.53 24.24 -42.55
C ASP A 798 -69.10 23.70 -43.87
N VAL A 799 -70.42 23.79 -44.03
CA VAL A 799 -71.12 23.42 -45.27
C VAL A 799 -71.75 24.68 -45.85
N VAL A 800 -71.31 25.07 -47.04
CA VAL A 800 -71.74 26.29 -47.74
C VAL A 800 -72.95 25.98 -48.61
N PRO A 801 -74.05 26.77 -48.55
CA PRO A 801 -75.20 26.56 -49.41
C PRO A 801 -74.88 26.75 -50.90
N ALA A 802 -75.60 26.04 -51.77
CA ALA A 802 -75.48 26.09 -53.21
C ALA A 802 -76.86 26.11 -53.86
N ASN A 803 -77.14 27.17 -54.63
CA ASN A 803 -78.46 27.49 -55.18
C ASN A 803 -79.09 26.31 -55.96
N HIS A 804 -80.24 25.84 -55.49
CA HIS A 804 -81.09 24.88 -56.19
C HIS A 804 -81.85 25.58 -57.32
N LEU A 805 -82.19 24.88 -58.41
CA LEU A 805 -82.96 25.52 -59.50
C LEU A 805 -84.46 25.47 -59.22
N PRO A 806 -85.20 26.58 -59.41
CA PRO A 806 -86.62 26.63 -59.11
C PRO A 806 -87.46 25.73 -60.03
N THR A 807 -88.60 25.30 -59.51
CA THR A 807 -89.53 24.41 -60.21
C THR A 807 -90.89 25.07 -60.44
N THR A 808 -91.60 24.62 -61.47
CA THR A 808 -92.94 25.08 -61.83
C THR A 808 -93.74 23.97 -62.52
N ALA A 809 -95.07 24.05 -62.46
CA ALA A 809 -96.01 23.09 -63.03
C ALA A 809 -97.11 23.78 -63.85
N ASN A 810 -97.62 23.08 -64.86
CA ASN A 810 -98.70 23.57 -65.73
C ASN A 810 -99.93 24.00 -64.93
N GLN A 811 -100.59 25.07 -65.38
CA GLN A 811 -101.79 25.63 -64.76
C GLN A 811 -102.88 25.88 -65.81
N THR A 812 -104.14 25.74 -65.40
CA THR A 812 -105.29 26.27 -66.14
C THR A 812 -105.97 27.34 -65.29
N ILE A 813 -106.31 28.47 -65.91
CA ILE A 813 -107.18 29.51 -65.34
C ILE A 813 -108.37 29.74 -66.26
N SER A 814 -109.41 30.40 -65.76
CA SER A 814 -110.64 30.68 -66.52
C SER A 814 -111.05 32.14 -66.40
N THR A 815 -111.54 32.71 -67.50
CA THR A 815 -112.17 34.04 -67.56
C THR A 815 -113.46 33.98 -68.38
N ASN A 816 -114.20 35.08 -68.44
CA ASN A 816 -115.27 35.27 -69.41
C ASN A 816 -114.71 35.97 -70.66
N GLU A 817 -115.41 35.89 -71.80
CA GLU A 817 -115.10 36.76 -72.93
C GLU A 817 -115.33 38.24 -72.59
N ASP A 818 -114.73 39.12 -73.41
CA ASP A 818 -114.57 40.56 -73.18
C ASP A 818 -113.91 40.97 -71.83
N THR A 819 -113.50 39.99 -71.01
CA THR A 819 -113.05 40.19 -69.63
C THR A 819 -111.56 39.87 -69.49
N ALA A 820 -110.75 40.90 -69.28
CA ALA A 820 -109.32 40.76 -69.04
C ALA A 820 -109.03 40.06 -67.69
N TYR A 821 -108.30 38.96 -67.75
CA TYR A 821 -107.82 38.21 -66.58
C TYR A 821 -106.48 38.78 -66.12
N SER A 822 -106.36 39.17 -64.85
CA SER A 822 -105.09 39.61 -64.26
C SER A 822 -104.42 38.45 -63.52
N PHE A 823 -103.19 38.11 -63.89
CA PHE A 823 -102.45 37.01 -63.27
C PHE A 823 -101.90 37.37 -61.88
N THR A 824 -101.77 36.35 -61.04
CA THR A 824 -101.18 36.43 -59.70
C THR A 824 -99.96 35.50 -59.59
N ILE A 825 -99.18 35.64 -58.52
CA ILE A 825 -98.01 34.78 -58.25
C ILE A 825 -98.39 33.30 -58.12
N ALA A 826 -99.59 33.00 -57.61
CA ALA A 826 -100.05 31.63 -57.40
C ALA A 826 -100.26 30.87 -58.72
N ASP A 827 -100.63 31.56 -59.79
CA ASP A 827 -100.95 30.96 -61.08
C ASP A 827 -99.73 30.34 -61.78
N PHE A 828 -98.51 30.69 -61.34
CA PHE A 828 -97.25 30.19 -61.91
C PHE A 828 -96.65 28.98 -61.17
N ASN A 829 -97.33 28.44 -60.14
CA ASN A 829 -96.98 27.20 -59.42
C ASN A 829 -95.48 27.09 -59.04
N PHE A 830 -94.86 28.19 -58.62
CA PHE A 830 -93.45 28.25 -58.24
C PHE A 830 -93.18 27.48 -56.94
N ASN A 831 -92.13 26.67 -56.93
CA ASN A 831 -91.58 26.05 -55.72
C ASN A 831 -90.05 25.96 -55.81
N ASP A 832 -89.37 26.36 -54.75
CA ASP A 832 -87.92 26.21 -54.57
C ASP A 832 -87.57 25.28 -53.39
N ILE A 833 -86.31 24.85 -53.31
CA ILE A 833 -85.75 24.05 -52.19
C ILE A 833 -85.11 24.98 -51.15
N ASP A 834 -84.45 26.06 -51.58
CA ASP A 834 -83.75 27.01 -50.69
C ASP A 834 -84.73 27.92 -49.92
N GLY A 835 -86.01 27.89 -50.29
CA GLY A 835 -87.05 28.73 -49.70
C GLY A 835 -87.10 30.16 -50.25
N ASP A 836 -86.34 30.45 -51.31
CA ASP A 836 -86.45 31.69 -52.07
C ASP A 836 -87.86 31.86 -52.67
N ALA A 837 -88.19 33.09 -53.07
CA ALA A 837 -89.52 33.48 -53.53
C ALA A 837 -89.52 33.83 -55.02
N LEU A 838 -90.63 33.62 -55.74
CA LEU A 838 -90.72 33.98 -57.15
C LEU A 838 -90.32 35.45 -57.37
N SER A 839 -89.21 35.67 -58.07
CA SER A 839 -88.64 36.97 -58.38
C SER A 839 -89.13 37.50 -59.74
N GLN A 840 -89.19 36.62 -60.73
CA GLN A 840 -89.62 36.95 -62.10
C GLN A 840 -90.03 35.69 -62.89
N ILE A 841 -90.78 35.88 -63.98
CA ILE A 841 -91.05 34.85 -64.98
C ILE A 841 -90.47 35.25 -66.34
N ARG A 842 -90.22 34.26 -67.20
CA ARG A 842 -89.93 34.44 -68.63
C ARG A 842 -91.03 33.82 -69.46
N ILE A 843 -91.54 34.53 -70.46
CA ILE A 843 -92.60 34.05 -71.35
C ILE A 843 -91.99 33.34 -72.58
N ASN A 844 -91.95 32.01 -72.58
CA ASN A 844 -91.28 31.17 -73.59
C ASN A 844 -92.11 30.92 -74.86
N SER A 845 -93.42 31.17 -74.84
CA SER A 845 -94.27 31.29 -76.03
C SER A 845 -95.35 32.34 -75.80
N LEU A 846 -96.04 32.77 -76.86
CA LEU A 846 -97.17 33.70 -76.76
C LEU A 846 -98.48 32.97 -77.10
N PRO A 847 -99.63 33.41 -76.54
CA PRO A 847 -100.91 32.82 -76.89
C PRO A 847 -101.26 33.05 -78.36
N ALA A 848 -101.94 32.07 -78.96
CA ALA A 848 -102.36 32.11 -80.37
C ALA A 848 -103.64 32.94 -80.59
N ASN A 849 -104.52 32.99 -79.58
CA ASN A 849 -105.77 33.74 -79.57
C ASN A 849 -105.77 34.69 -78.36
N GLY A 850 -106.55 35.78 -78.42
CA GLY A 850 -106.49 36.87 -77.44
C GLY A 850 -105.13 37.61 -77.43
N SER A 851 -104.86 38.35 -76.35
CA SER A 851 -103.66 39.17 -76.18
C SER A 851 -103.14 39.10 -74.74
N LEU A 852 -101.87 38.74 -74.59
CA LEU A 852 -101.14 38.86 -73.32
C LEU A 852 -100.45 40.23 -73.26
N THR A 853 -100.75 41.02 -72.24
CA THR A 853 -100.22 42.38 -72.07
C THR A 853 -99.58 42.59 -70.70
N LEU A 854 -98.59 43.49 -70.65
CA LEU A 854 -97.97 44.01 -69.44
C LEU A 854 -98.25 45.51 -69.38
N SER A 855 -99.02 45.95 -68.39
CA SER A 855 -99.47 47.35 -68.24
C SER A 855 -100.14 47.90 -69.51
N GLY A 856 -100.88 47.05 -70.23
CA GLY A 856 -101.55 47.38 -71.50
C GLY A 856 -100.67 47.34 -72.75
N ILE A 857 -99.38 47.00 -72.65
CA ILE A 857 -98.46 46.81 -73.78
C ILE A 857 -98.35 45.31 -74.09
N ALA A 858 -98.49 44.90 -75.35
CA ALA A 858 -98.39 43.49 -75.75
C ALA A 858 -97.03 42.86 -75.34
N VAL A 859 -97.08 41.67 -74.74
CA VAL A 859 -95.91 40.93 -74.27
C VAL A 859 -95.13 40.32 -75.43
N ALA A 860 -93.80 40.41 -75.38
CA ALA A 860 -92.90 39.85 -76.39
C ALA A 860 -92.40 38.44 -76.01
N LEU A 861 -91.99 37.67 -77.01
CA LEU A 861 -91.37 36.36 -76.82
C LEU A 861 -90.05 36.47 -76.04
N ASN A 862 -89.86 35.62 -75.04
CA ASN A 862 -88.78 35.64 -74.04
C ASN A 862 -88.73 36.91 -73.17
N GLN A 863 -89.81 37.71 -73.14
CA GLN A 863 -89.89 38.84 -72.21
C GLN A 863 -89.85 38.34 -70.76
N ILE A 864 -89.09 39.05 -69.94
CA ILE A 864 -89.04 38.87 -68.49
C ILE A 864 -90.09 39.79 -67.85
N ILE A 865 -90.82 39.27 -66.87
CA ILE A 865 -91.88 39.98 -66.15
C ILE A 865 -91.64 39.79 -64.65
N SER A 866 -91.57 40.89 -63.90
CA SER A 866 -91.26 40.82 -62.48
C SER A 866 -92.42 40.29 -61.64
N ALA A 867 -92.12 39.66 -60.52
CA ALA A 867 -93.14 39.30 -59.53
C ALA A 867 -93.87 40.52 -58.95
N ALA A 868 -93.22 41.69 -58.93
CA ALA A 868 -93.87 42.95 -58.55
C ALA A 868 -94.95 43.37 -59.56
N ASP A 869 -94.69 43.22 -60.87
CA ASP A 869 -95.68 43.48 -61.92
C ASP A 869 -96.87 42.51 -61.87
N ILE A 870 -96.60 41.23 -61.66
CA ILE A 870 -97.64 40.20 -61.48
C ILE A 870 -98.48 40.53 -60.24
N THR A 871 -97.84 40.84 -59.11
CA THR A 871 -98.53 41.18 -57.85
C THR A 871 -99.33 42.49 -57.97
N ALA A 872 -98.91 43.42 -58.84
CA ALA A 872 -99.66 44.63 -59.15
C ALA A 872 -100.85 44.40 -60.11
N GLY A 873 -101.01 43.20 -60.68
CA GLY A 873 -102.00 42.91 -61.72
C GLY A 873 -101.66 43.54 -63.07
N ASN A 874 -100.40 43.91 -63.31
CA ASN A 874 -99.97 44.51 -64.58
C ASN A 874 -99.96 43.47 -65.73
N LEU A 875 -99.69 42.20 -65.43
CA LEU A 875 -99.75 41.12 -66.42
C LEU A 875 -101.19 40.63 -66.59
N GLN A 876 -101.76 40.85 -67.78
CA GLN A 876 -103.16 40.57 -68.08
C GLN A 876 -103.32 39.83 -69.40
N PHE A 877 -104.22 38.85 -69.45
CA PHE A 877 -104.69 38.25 -70.70
C PHE A 877 -106.11 38.72 -71.01
N THR A 878 -106.31 39.27 -72.20
CA THR A 878 -107.64 39.64 -72.71
C THR A 878 -107.98 38.71 -73.88
N PRO A 879 -109.14 38.02 -73.87
CA PRO A 879 -109.66 37.33 -75.05
C PRO A 879 -109.84 38.30 -76.24
N ALA A 880 -110.04 37.78 -77.45
CA ALA A 880 -110.61 38.61 -78.50
C ALA A 880 -112.10 38.92 -78.18
N ALA A 881 -112.65 39.95 -78.81
CA ALA A 881 -114.03 40.34 -78.56
C ALA A 881 -115.00 39.26 -79.07
N ASN A 882 -116.00 38.89 -78.24
CA ASN A 882 -117.03 37.89 -78.59
C ASN A 882 -116.43 36.49 -78.95
N ASP A 883 -115.28 36.13 -78.36
CA ASP A 883 -114.46 34.98 -78.77
C ASP A 883 -114.10 34.08 -77.57
N ASN A 884 -114.72 32.89 -77.49
CA ASN A 884 -114.67 31.99 -76.32
C ASN A 884 -114.25 30.53 -76.62
N GLY A 885 -113.98 29.74 -75.56
CA GLY A 885 -113.68 28.30 -75.66
C GLY A 885 -112.89 27.71 -74.49
N VAL A 886 -112.95 26.37 -74.34
CA VAL A 886 -112.06 25.61 -73.45
C VAL A 886 -110.71 25.40 -74.14
N GLY A 887 -109.61 25.70 -73.45
CA GLY A 887 -108.26 25.75 -74.03
C GLY A 887 -108.08 26.86 -75.06
N TYR A 888 -108.89 27.93 -74.98
CA TYR A 888 -108.94 29.05 -75.94
C TYR A 888 -107.55 29.63 -76.24
N ALA A 889 -106.71 29.79 -75.22
CA ALA A 889 -105.34 30.23 -75.37
C ALA A 889 -104.40 29.47 -74.42
N SER A 890 -103.12 29.40 -74.77
CA SER A 890 -102.07 28.90 -73.87
C SER A 890 -100.71 29.52 -74.17
N PHE A 891 -99.86 29.64 -73.16
CA PHE A 891 -98.49 30.12 -73.29
C PHE A 891 -97.55 29.37 -72.33
N ASN A 892 -96.28 29.21 -72.71
CA ASN A 892 -95.27 28.57 -71.86
C ASN A 892 -94.48 29.62 -71.08
N PHE A 893 -94.05 29.28 -69.87
CA PHE A 893 -93.27 30.15 -69.00
C PHE A 893 -92.21 29.40 -68.18
N SER A 894 -91.08 30.06 -67.90
CA SER A 894 -90.07 29.67 -66.90
C SER A 894 -90.20 30.58 -65.69
N VAL A 895 -89.93 30.08 -64.51
CA VAL A 895 -89.90 30.85 -63.25
C VAL A 895 -88.47 31.11 -62.78
N HIS A 896 -88.29 32.01 -61.80
CA HIS A 896 -86.98 32.45 -61.31
C HIS A 896 -87.03 32.79 -59.82
N ASP A 897 -86.06 32.31 -59.06
CA ASP A 897 -85.89 32.46 -57.60
C ASP A 897 -85.35 33.84 -57.19
N GLY A 898 -84.34 34.34 -57.91
CA GLY A 898 -83.49 35.45 -57.51
C GLY A 898 -82.12 35.38 -58.15
N THR A 899 -81.65 34.16 -58.43
CA THR A 899 -80.36 33.81 -59.04
C THR A 899 -80.53 33.31 -60.48
N ASP A 900 -81.42 32.35 -60.73
CA ASP A 900 -81.47 31.59 -61.98
C ASP A 900 -82.90 31.16 -62.42
N PHE A 901 -83.03 30.65 -63.65
CA PHE A 901 -84.32 30.21 -64.20
C PHE A 901 -84.57 28.70 -64.05
N SER A 902 -85.85 28.33 -63.91
CA SER A 902 -86.30 26.94 -63.98
C SER A 902 -85.88 26.27 -65.28
N LEU A 903 -85.22 25.10 -65.17
CA LEU A 903 -84.65 24.36 -66.30
C LEU A 903 -85.72 23.93 -67.33
N SER A 904 -86.93 23.67 -66.85
CA SER A 904 -88.13 23.39 -67.66
C SER A 904 -89.09 24.58 -67.63
N SER A 905 -89.84 24.77 -68.72
CA SER A 905 -90.98 25.69 -68.77
C SER A 905 -92.29 24.94 -68.54
N ALA A 906 -93.19 25.49 -67.73
CA ALA A 906 -94.58 25.05 -67.60
C ALA A 906 -95.48 25.71 -68.67
N THR A 907 -96.69 25.17 -68.85
CA THR A 907 -97.74 25.73 -69.72
C THR A 907 -98.87 26.34 -68.89
N MET A 908 -99.15 27.61 -69.13
CA MET A 908 -100.39 28.28 -68.72
C MET A 908 -101.46 28.05 -69.79
N THR A 909 -102.66 27.66 -69.38
CA THR A 909 -103.85 27.48 -70.24
C THR A 909 -104.95 28.42 -69.77
N ILE A 910 -105.64 29.07 -70.71
CA ILE A 910 -106.76 29.97 -70.46
C ILE A 910 -108.02 29.38 -71.10
N ASP A 911 -109.01 29.09 -70.26
CA ASP A 911 -110.39 28.85 -70.69
C ASP A 911 -111.15 30.17 -70.71
N VAL A 912 -112.00 30.37 -71.71
CA VAL A 912 -112.85 31.56 -71.86
C VAL A 912 -114.31 31.13 -71.98
N ALA A 913 -115.18 31.65 -71.12
CA ALA A 913 -116.61 31.34 -71.08
C ALA A 913 -117.47 32.42 -71.80
N PRO A 914 -118.53 32.03 -72.52
CA PRO A 914 -119.36 32.95 -73.29
C PRO A 914 -120.24 33.90 -72.45
N VAL A 915 -120.62 35.03 -73.03
CA VAL A 915 -121.45 36.11 -72.46
C VAL A 915 -122.38 36.68 -73.54
N ASN A 916 -123.69 36.60 -73.31
CA ASN A 916 -124.73 36.93 -74.31
C ASN A 916 -124.67 38.38 -74.83
N ASP A 917 -124.73 38.53 -76.16
CA ASP A 917 -124.80 39.78 -76.89
C ASP A 917 -126.24 40.31 -77.08
N LEU A 918 -126.43 41.33 -77.93
CA LEU A 918 -127.76 41.83 -78.35
C LEU A 918 -127.95 41.77 -79.87
N PRO A 919 -129.17 41.42 -80.35
CA PRO A 919 -129.45 41.23 -81.77
C PRO A 919 -129.47 42.54 -82.57
N THR A 920 -129.23 42.40 -83.88
CA THR A 920 -129.23 43.50 -84.87
C THR A 920 -130.31 43.33 -85.94
N THR A 921 -130.68 44.43 -86.59
CA THR A 921 -131.67 44.45 -87.68
C THR A 921 -131.41 45.62 -88.65
N ALA A 922 -131.93 45.51 -89.88
CA ALA A 922 -131.76 46.49 -90.95
C ALA A 922 -133.06 46.77 -91.73
N ASN A 923 -133.21 47.99 -92.24
CA ASN A 923 -134.36 48.43 -93.05
C ASN A 923 -134.62 47.50 -94.23
N GLN A 924 -135.90 47.24 -94.53
CA GLN A 924 -136.33 46.41 -95.64
C GLN A 924 -137.39 47.11 -96.48
N THR A 925 -137.43 46.84 -97.79
CA THR A 925 -138.56 47.22 -98.66
C THR A 925 -139.27 45.97 -99.14
N VAL A 926 -140.61 45.99 -99.10
CA VAL A 926 -141.48 44.92 -99.59
C VAL A 926 -142.48 45.49 -100.60
N ASN A 927 -142.88 44.69 -101.59
CA ASN A 927 -143.70 45.14 -102.70
C ASN A 927 -145.01 44.35 -102.76
N THR A 928 -146.14 45.04 -102.91
CA THR A 928 -147.46 44.43 -103.14
C THR A 928 -148.21 45.15 -104.27
N ASN A 929 -149.38 44.60 -104.64
CA ASN A 929 -150.28 45.17 -105.63
C ASN A 929 -151.47 45.86 -104.94
N GLU A 930 -152.06 46.85 -105.60
CA GLU A 930 -153.24 47.53 -105.05
C GLU A 930 -154.38 46.54 -104.73
N GLY A 931 -155.00 46.70 -103.55
CA GLY A 931 -156.01 45.78 -103.03
C GLY A 931 -155.51 44.38 -102.61
N THR A 932 -154.20 44.09 -102.64
CA THR A 932 -153.63 42.80 -102.24
C THR A 932 -152.90 42.92 -100.89
N ALA A 933 -153.27 42.09 -99.93
CA ALA A 933 -152.57 42.02 -98.64
C ALA A 933 -151.19 41.38 -98.80
N TYR A 934 -150.17 41.99 -98.18
CA TYR A 934 -148.83 41.43 -98.08
C TYR A 934 -148.67 40.73 -96.72
N SER A 935 -148.45 39.42 -96.72
CA SER A 935 -148.08 38.66 -95.51
C SER A 935 -146.58 38.74 -95.29
N PHE A 936 -146.18 39.22 -94.12
CA PHE A 936 -144.76 39.26 -93.73
C PHE A 936 -144.24 37.90 -93.32
N THR A 937 -142.95 37.70 -93.51
CA THR A 937 -142.15 36.54 -93.10
C THR A 937 -141.03 37.00 -92.17
N THR A 938 -140.40 36.09 -91.43
CA THR A 938 -139.30 36.44 -90.50
C THR A 938 -138.08 37.00 -91.23
N ALA A 939 -137.88 36.65 -92.50
CA ALA A 939 -136.83 37.18 -93.36
C ALA A 939 -136.99 38.68 -93.66
N ASP A 940 -138.23 39.21 -93.68
CA ASP A 940 -138.47 40.64 -93.96
C ASP A 940 -137.94 41.58 -92.85
N PHE A 941 -137.58 41.02 -91.70
CA PHE A 941 -137.10 41.76 -90.53
C PHE A 941 -135.58 41.71 -90.32
N ASN A 942 -134.83 41.13 -91.27
CA ASN A 942 -133.35 41.19 -91.36
C ASN A 942 -132.61 40.97 -90.03
N PHE A 943 -133.05 39.98 -89.23
CA PHE A 943 -132.44 39.66 -87.93
C PHE A 943 -131.04 39.04 -88.11
N ASN A 944 -130.07 39.52 -87.34
CA ASN A 944 -128.76 38.86 -87.18
C ASN A 944 -128.29 38.99 -85.73
N ASP A 945 -127.84 37.87 -85.17
CA ASP A 945 -127.24 37.75 -83.84
C ASP A 945 -125.84 37.13 -83.93
N ILE A 946 -124.99 37.32 -82.92
CA ILE A 946 -123.58 36.90 -82.92
C ILE A 946 -123.34 35.63 -82.07
N ASP A 947 -124.15 35.39 -81.04
CA ASP A 947 -124.24 34.10 -80.34
C ASP A 947 -124.84 33.00 -81.23
N GLY A 948 -125.51 33.40 -82.32
CA GLY A 948 -126.26 32.51 -83.20
C GLY A 948 -127.69 32.22 -82.71
N ASP A 949 -128.19 33.02 -81.78
CA ASP A 949 -129.56 32.96 -81.29
C ASP A 949 -130.58 33.28 -82.42
N SER A 950 -131.87 33.08 -82.19
CA SER A 950 -132.90 33.12 -83.26
C SER A 950 -133.99 34.15 -83.00
N LEU A 951 -134.48 34.82 -84.06
CA LEU A 951 -135.59 35.79 -83.94
C LEU A 951 -136.78 35.18 -83.19
N SER A 952 -137.05 35.69 -81.98
CA SER A 952 -138.14 35.28 -81.09
C SER A 952 -139.40 36.14 -81.30
N GLN A 953 -139.23 37.46 -81.43
CA GLN A 953 -140.32 38.41 -81.65
C GLN A 953 -139.83 39.74 -82.26
N ILE A 954 -140.75 40.53 -82.80
CA ILE A 954 -140.53 41.95 -83.12
C ILE A 954 -141.45 42.82 -82.25
N ARG A 955 -141.05 44.08 -82.04
CA ARG A 955 -141.92 45.15 -81.50
C ARG A 955 -142.17 46.18 -82.59
N ILE A 956 -143.43 46.56 -82.81
CA ILE A 956 -143.85 47.52 -83.83
C ILE A 956 -143.80 48.94 -83.27
N ASN A 957 -142.72 49.67 -83.57
CA ASN A 957 -142.34 50.95 -82.93
C ASN A 957 -142.89 52.19 -83.66
N SER A 958 -143.45 52.03 -84.87
CA SER A 958 -144.37 52.99 -85.49
C SER A 958 -145.47 52.26 -86.26
N LEU A 959 -146.53 52.94 -86.70
CA LEU A 959 -147.62 52.35 -87.49
C LEU A 959 -147.71 53.03 -88.86
N PRO A 960 -148.10 52.30 -89.93
CA PRO A 960 -148.14 52.88 -91.27
C PRO A 960 -149.22 53.95 -91.41
N ALA A 961 -148.83 55.11 -91.94
CA ALA A 961 -149.72 56.26 -92.15
C ALA A 961 -150.78 56.04 -93.24
N ASN A 962 -150.58 55.07 -94.14
CA ASN A 962 -151.51 54.68 -95.20
C ASN A 962 -151.72 53.15 -95.19
N GLY A 963 -152.89 52.67 -95.58
CA GLY A 963 -153.26 51.25 -95.50
C GLY A 963 -153.57 50.80 -94.08
N SER A 964 -153.47 49.49 -93.81
CA SER A 964 -153.70 48.90 -92.49
C SER A 964 -152.71 47.77 -92.25
N LEU A 965 -151.96 47.83 -91.14
CA LEU A 965 -151.17 46.69 -90.63
C LEU A 965 -152.04 45.90 -89.65
N THR A 966 -152.13 44.58 -89.86
CA THR A 966 -153.01 43.70 -89.08
C THR A 966 -152.27 42.45 -88.62
N LEU A 967 -152.64 41.94 -87.45
CA LEU A 967 -152.24 40.65 -86.92
C LEU A 967 -153.49 39.77 -86.82
N SER A 968 -153.53 38.67 -87.58
CA SER A 968 -154.69 37.77 -87.67
C SER A 968 -156.00 38.50 -88.01
N GLY A 969 -155.92 39.55 -88.82
CA GLY A 969 -157.06 40.41 -89.22
C GLY A 969 -157.45 41.51 -88.22
N VAL A 970 -156.82 41.59 -87.05
CA VAL A 970 -157.00 42.69 -86.08
C VAL A 970 -155.94 43.76 -86.32
N ALA A 971 -156.30 45.05 -86.27
CA ALA A 971 -155.33 46.14 -86.47
C ALA A 971 -154.22 46.13 -85.40
N VAL A 972 -152.97 46.28 -85.83
CA VAL A 972 -151.79 46.30 -84.95
C VAL A 972 -151.71 47.61 -84.17
N ALA A 973 -151.40 47.52 -82.88
CA ALA A 973 -151.19 48.67 -82.00
C ALA A 973 -149.72 49.11 -81.94
N LEU A 974 -149.49 50.37 -81.58
CA LEU A 974 -148.14 50.90 -81.34
C LEU A 974 -147.48 50.19 -80.15
N ASN A 975 -146.21 49.85 -80.28
CA ASN A 975 -145.41 49.03 -79.38
C ASN A 975 -145.93 47.59 -79.18
N GLN A 976 -146.82 47.10 -80.06
CA GLN A 976 -147.27 45.71 -79.99
C GLN A 976 -146.12 44.75 -80.30
N LEU A 977 -146.00 43.71 -79.47
CA LEU A 977 -145.13 42.56 -79.70
C LEU A 977 -145.82 41.58 -80.64
N ILE A 978 -145.07 41.05 -81.60
CA ILE A 978 -145.54 40.06 -82.57
C ILE A 978 -144.50 38.93 -82.60
N SER A 979 -144.93 37.71 -82.28
CA SER A 979 -144.02 36.57 -82.21
C SER A 979 -143.49 36.17 -83.59
N ALA A 980 -142.28 35.63 -83.64
CA ALA A 980 -141.74 35.06 -84.87
C ALA A 980 -142.60 33.90 -85.39
N ALA A 981 -143.32 33.20 -84.51
CA ALA A 981 -144.30 32.17 -84.88
C ALA A 981 -145.51 32.76 -85.61
N ASP A 982 -146.07 33.88 -85.15
CA ASP A 982 -147.15 34.60 -85.83
C ASP A 982 -146.74 35.13 -87.20
N ILE A 983 -145.53 35.68 -87.28
CA ILE A 983 -144.94 36.14 -88.55
C ILE A 983 -144.76 34.94 -89.50
N THR A 984 -144.18 33.84 -89.03
CA THR A 984 -143.99 32.62 -89.84
C THR A 984 -145.30 31.98 -90.28
N ALA A 985 -146.38 32.13 -89.50
CA ALA A 985 -147.73 31.71 -89.88
C ALA A 985 -148.40 32.65 -90.92
N GLY A 986 -147.76 33.78 -91.28
CA GLY A 986 -148.33 34.80 -92.15
C GLY A 986 -149.46 35.61 -91.51
N ASN A 987 -149.57 35.60 -90.17
CA ASN A 987 -150.62 36.31 -89.44
C ASN A 987 -150.43 37.84 -89.51
N LEU A 988 -149.18 38.31 -89.59
CA LEU A 988 -148.87 39.72 -89.76
C LEU A 988 -149.00 40.10 -91.24
N GLN A 989 -149.99 40.95 -91.55
CA GLN A 989 -150.35 41.33 -92.92
C GLN A 989 -150.58 42.84 -93.06
N PHE A 990 -150.01 43.44 -94.10
CA PHE A 990 -150.33 44.82 -94.50
C PHE A 990 -151.27 44.86 -95.71
N THR A 991 -152.39 45.56 -95.58
CA THR A 991 -153.35 45.76 -96.68
C THR A 991 -153.36 47.22 -97.13
N PRO A 992 -153.03 47.54 -98.39
CA PRO A 992 -153.12 48.90 -98.93
C PRO A 992 -154.58 49.30 -99.22
N ALA A 993 -154.85 50.61 -99.30
CA ALA A 993 -156.19 51.08 -99.65
C ALA A 993 -156.57 50.76 -101.11
N ILE A 994 -157.88 50.61 -101.37
CA ILE A 994 -158.40 50.27 -102.70
C ILE A 994 -158.08 51.41 -103.71
N ASN A 995 -157.54 51.05 -104.87
CA ASN A 995 -157.03 51.94 -105.93
C ASN A 995 -155.80 52.80 -105.55
N ALA A 996 -155.10 52.48 -104.45
CA ALA A 996 -153.91 53.21 -104.01
C ALA A 996 -152.62 52.57 -104.55
N ASN A 997 -151.64 53.41 -104.91
CA ASN A 997 -150.35 52.99 -105.45
C ASN A 997 -149.29 54.08 -105.16
N GLY A 998 -148.02 53.67 -105.13
CA GLY A 998 -146.86 54.53 -104.88
C GLY A 998 -145.64 53.75 -104.39
N VAL A 999 -144.44 54.28 -104.69
CA VAL A 999 -143.19 53.89 -104.03
C VAL A 999 -143.14 54.59 -102.67
N GLY A 1000 -142.78 53.88 -101.61
CA GLY A 1000 -142.87 54.38 -100.23
C GLY A 1000 -144.32 54.69 -99.80
N TYR A 1001 -145.31 53.95 -100.31
CA TYR A 1001 -146.73 54.19 -100.04
C TYR A 1001 -147.05 54.17 -98.54
N ALA A 1002 -146.43 53.25 -97.81
CA ALA A 1002 -146.50 53.14 -96.36
C ALA A 1002 -145.15 52.68 -95.80
N SER A 1003 -144.91 52.94 -94.51
CA SER A 1003 -143.76 52.40 -93.79
C SER A 1003 -144.06 52.26 -92.31
N PHE A 1004 -143.38 51.36 -91.62
CA PHE A 1004 -143.45 51.21 -90.17
C PHE A 1004 -142.10 50.78 -89.58
N ASN A 1005 -141.83 51.20 -88.35
CA ASN A 1005 -140.60 50.91 -87.62
C ASN A 1005 -140.79 49.66 -86.77
N PHE A 1006 -139.72 48.91 -86.57
CA PHE A 1006 -139.68 47.76 -85.68
C PHE A 1006 -138.30 47.58 -85.03
N SER A 1007 -138.27 46.91 -83.88
CA SER A 1007 -137.05 46.38 -83.25
C SER A 1007 -137.21 44.87 -83.06
N VAL A 1008 -136.14 44.11 -83.28
CA VAL A 1008 -136.14 42.64 -83.17
C VAL A 1008 -135.72 42.16 -81.77
N HIS A 1009 -135.93 40.88 -81.47
CA HIS A 1009 -135.59 40.25 -80.19
C HIS A 1009 -135.12 38.80 -80.42
N ASP A 1010 -134.04 38.42 -79.75
CA ASP A 1010 -133.38 37.09 -79.72
C ASP A 1010 -134.12 36.12 -78.78
N GLY A 1011 -134.31 36.53 -77.54
CA GLY A 1011 -134.65 35.67 -76.42
C GLY A 1011 -134.33 36.35 -75.10
N THR A 1012 -133.29 37.18 -75.07
CA THR A 1012 -132.83 37.93 -73.89
C THR A 1012 -133.12 39.43 -73.92
N GLY A 1013 -133.10 40.08 -75.10
CA GLY A 1013 -133.22 41.53 -75.25
C GLY A 1013 -133.71 42.01 -76.62
N PHE A 1014 -133.90 43.33 -76.75
CA PHE A 1014 -134.26 43.96 -78.03
C PHE A 1014 -133.04 44.58 -78.72
N SER A 1015 -133.07 44.63 -80.05
CA SER A 1015 -132.13 45.41 -80.84
C SER A 1015 -132.12 46.88 -80.41
N LEU A 1016 -130.93 47.45 -80.21
CA LEU A 1016 -130.76 48.83 -79.75
C LEU A 1016 -131.25 49.88 -80.75
N ALA A 1017 -131.34 49.51 -82.03
CA ALA A 1017 -131.84 50.35 -83.11
C ALA A 1017 -133.17 49.82 -83.69
N ASP A 1018 -133.99 50.76 -84.15
CA ASP A 1018 -135.16 50.51 -84.98
C ASP A 1018 -134.75 50.34 -86.46
N ALA A 1019 -135.27 49.30 -87.10
CA ALA A 1019 -135.32 49.17 -88.55
C ALA A 1019 -136.69 49.60 -89.08
N THR A 1020 -136.77 49.91 -90.38
CA THR A 1020 -137.98 50.37 -91.07
C THR A 1020 -138.38 49.39 -92.16
N ILE A 1021 -139.59 48.85 -92.09
CA ILE A 1021 -140.29 48.27 -93.24
C ILE A 1021 -140.83 49.42 -94.10
N THR A 1022 -140.53 49.42 -95.39
CA THR A 1022 -141.19 50.26 -96.40
C THR A 1022 -142.03 49.37 -97.32
N ILE A 1023 -143.27 49.76 -97.58
CA ILE A 1023 -144.18 49.04 -98.48
C ILE A 1023 -144.40 49.86 -99.76
N ASP A 1024 -143.95 49.30 -100.87
CA ASP A 1024 -144.28 49.76 -102.22
C ASP A 1024 -145.58 49.11 -102.69
N VAL A 1025 -146.48 49.90 -103.29
CA VAL A 1025 -147.76 49.41 -103.83
C VAL A 1025 -147.85 49.72 -105.30
N THR A 1026 -147.86 48.69 -106.14
CA THR A 1026 -147.94 48.84 -107.60
C THR A 1026 -149.39 48.75 -108.11
N LYS A 1027 -149.65 49.47 -109.21
CA LYS A 1027 -150.99 49.60 -109.79
C LYS A 1027 -151.31 48.44 -110.75
N LEU A 1028 -152.48 47.83 -110.61
CA LEU A 1028 -152.91 46.68 -111.41
C LEU A 1028 -153.57 47.13 -112.72
N ASN A 1029 -152.76 47.57 -113.69
CA ASN A 1029 -153.24 47.93 -115.02
C ASN A 1029 -153.83 46.71 -115.76
N ASN A 1030 -155.12 46.78 -116.12
CA ASN A 1030 -155.79 45.72 -116.86
C ASN A 1030 -155.45 45.71 -118.36
N LEU A 1031 -155.03 44.52 -118.82
CA LEU A 1031 -154.98 43.99 -120.19
C LEU A 1031 -153.79 44.40 -121.12
N PRO A 1032 -153.23 43.43 -121.88
CA PRO A 1032 -152.31 43.65 -123.00
C PRO A 1032 -153.10 43.91 -124.31
N ASN A 1033 -152.55 44.18 -125.50
CA ASN A 1033 -151.17 44.23 -126.04
C ASN A 1033 -151.19 45.27 -127.21
N PRO A 1034 -150.08 45.85 -127.71
CA PRO A 1034 -149.07 45.07 -128.44
C PRO A 1034 -147.59 45.52 -128.35
N ASN A 1035 -146.73 44.56 -128.02
CA ASN A 1035 -145.48 44.22 -128.73
C ASN A 1035 -144.21 45.14 -128.64
N ASN A 1036 -143.08 44.43 -128.51
CA ASN A 1036 -141.77 44.68 -129.15
C ASN A 1036 -140.74 45.61 -128.42
N PRO A 1037 -139.41 45.52 -128.75
CA PRO A 1037 -138.50 44.77 -127.85
C PRO A 1037 -137.03 45.31 -127.77
N VAL A 1038 -136.10 44.43 -127.32
CA VAL A 1038 -134.66 44.33 -127.71
C VAL A 1038 -133.66 45.40 -127.19
N ILE A 1039 -132.84 44.95 -126.22
CA ILE A 1039 -131.35 44.91 -126.21
C ILE A 1039 -130.55 46.05 -126.89
N THR A 1040 -129.60 46.67 -126.17
CA THR A 1040 -128.18 46.75 -126.61
C THR A 1040 -127.18 47.19 -125.51
N ASN A 1041 -125.94 46.72 -125.65
CA ASN A 1041 -124.72 47.06 -124.90
C ASN A 1041 -123.89 48.07 -125.74
N PRO A 1042 -123.12 49.03 -125.15
CA PRO A 1042 -121.64 48.93 -125.26
C PRO A 1042 -120.77 49.62 -124.16
N SER A 1043 -119.54 49.07 -123.99
CA SER A 1043 -118.17 49.68 -123.98
C SER A 1043 -117.92 51.20 -124.16
N PRO A 1044 -116.68 51.74 -123.93
CA PRO A 1044 -115.54 51.36 -123.05
C PRO A 1044 -114.75 52.60 -122.48
N GLU A 1045 -113.42 52.46 -122.25
CA GLU A 1045 -112.34 53.51 -122.21
C GLU A 1045 -112.22 54.37 -120.90
N THR A 1046 -111.07 54.98 -120.50
CA THR A 1046 -109.82 55.46 -121.18
C THR A 1046 -108.50 55.37 -120.32
N THR A 1047 -107.31 55.30 -121.00
CA THR A 1047 -105.94 55.88 -120.72
C THR A 1047 -105.32 55.93 -119.29
N THR A 1048 -103.99 55.71 -119.05
CA THR A 1048 -102.79 56.46 -119.53
C THR A 1048 -101.44 55.68 -119.43
N PRO A 1049 -100.29 56.19 -119.98
CA PRO A 1049 -98.94 55.60 -119.87
C PRO A 1049 -97.87 56.47 -119.13
N GLU A 1050 -96.62 55.97 -119.07
CA GLU A 1050 -95.39 56.52 -118.39
C GLU A 1050 -95.41 56.36 -116.84
N GLU A 1051 -94.30 56.23 -116.09
CA GLU A 1051 -92.89 56.67 -116.25
C GLU A 1051 -91.85 55.57 -115.83
N LYS A 1052 -90.55 55.90 -115.78
CA LYS A 1052 -89.46 55.08 -115.20
C LYS A 1052 -89.20 55.48 -113.74
N THR A 1053 -88.79 54.54 -112.88
CA THR A 1053 -87.48 54.60 -112.16
C THR A 1053 -87.15 53.32 -111.37
N LYS A 1054 -85.89 53.27 -110.93
CA LYS A 1054 -85.24 52.56 -109.79
C LYS A 1054 -86.14 51.88 -108.73
N ASP A 1055 -85.70 50.96 -107.86
CA ASP A 1055 -84.45 50.19 -107.55
C ASP A 1055 -84.58 49.81 -106.04
N ASN A 1056 -83.87 48.80 -105.52
CA ASN A 1056 -83.98 48.23 -104.14
C ASN A 1056 -85.38 47.66 -103.74
N ASP A 1057 -85.57 46.88 -102.67
CA ASP A 1057 -84.94 45.66 -102.10
C ASP A 1057 -85.94 45.14 -101.00
N THR A 1058 -85.99 43.93 -100.41
CA THR A 1058 -85.18 42.70 -100.32
C THR A 1058 -86.07 41.47 -100.60
N THR A 1059 -85.72 40.52 -101.50
CA THR A 1059 -84.90 39.28 -101.35
C THR A 1059 -85.33 38.21 -100.31
N ASN A 1060 -85.27 36.90 -100.59
CA ASN A 1060 -85.61 36.10 -101.80
C ASN A 1060 -85.45 34.57 -101.54
N ASN A 1061 -86.11 33.75 -102.37
CA ASN A 1061 -85.85 32.33 -102.72
C ASN A 1061 -84.99 31.41 -101.81
N LYS A 1062 -85.57 30.25 -101.42
CA LYS A 1062 -84.86 29.06 -100.90
C LYS A 1062 -84.93 27.86 -101.86
N PRO A 1063 -83.90 27.60 -102.69
CA PRO A 1063 -83.76 26.39 -103.51
C PRO A 1063 -82.57 25.50 -103.07
N THR A 1064 -82.28 24.47 -103.87
CA THR A 1064 -81.41 23.32 -103.52
C THR A 1064 -79.99 23.35 -104.12
N ILE A 1065 -79.06 22.66 -103.43
CA ILE A 1065 -77.85 21.97 -103.98
C ILE A 1065 -76.58 22.81 -104.31
N LYS A 1066 -75.41 22.19 -103.99
CA LYS A 1066 -74.00 22.44 -104.39
C LYS A 1066 -73.10 23.45 -103.62
N ASN A 1067 -71.93 22.92 -103.23
CA ASN A 1067 -70.62 23.57 -102.95
C ASN A 1067 -70.18 24.52 -104.09
N PRO A 1068 -69.20 25.48 -103.93
CA PRO A 1068 -67.93 25.29 -103.17
C PRO A 1068 -67.16 26.53 -102.59
N VAL A 1069 -66.02 26.28 -101.88
CA VAL A 1069 -64.68 26.98 -101.96
C VAL A 1069 -64.56 28.51 -101.69
N SER A 1070 -63.58 29.09 -100.96
CA SER A 1070 -62.43 28.60 -100.13
C SER A 1070 -61.66 29.77 -99.41
N TYR A 1071 -60.48 29.47 -98.82
CA TYR A 1071 -59.45 30.32 -98.14
C TYR A 1071 -59.72 30.72 -96.66
N ASN A 1072 -59.03 30.23 -95.59
CA ASN A 1072 -57.74 29.53 -95.33
C ASN A 1072 -56.51 30.49 -95.13
N PRO A 1073 -55.50 30.23 -94.25
CA PRO A 1073 -55.16 29.01 -93.45
C PRO A 1073 -55.08 29.23 -91.90
N GLN A 1074 -54.83 28.27 -90.98
CA GLN A 1074 -54.34 26.86 -90.96
C GLN A 1074 -55.31 25.99 -90.05
N ILE A 1075 -55.25 24.67 -89.77
CA ILE A 1075 -54.26 23.54 -89.82
C ILE A 1075 -53.23 23.57 -88.65
N TYR A 1076 -52.79 22.52 -87.91
CA TYR A 1076 -52.91 21.03 -87.87
C TYR A 1076 -53.58 20.57 -86.51
N LYS A 1077 -53.52 19.34 -85.92
CA LYS A 1077 -52.86 18.02 -86.14
C LYS A 1077 -53.74 16.85 -85.63
N ASN A 1078 -53.38 15.58 -85.91
CA ASN A 1078 -54.24 14.38 -85.77
C ASN A 1078 -53.75 13.28 -84.80
N GLN A 1079 -54.68 12.34 -84.58
CA GLN A 1079 -54.72 11.07 -83.83
C GLN A 1079 -53.53 10.06 -83.85
N ASN A 1080 -53.54 9.22 -82.78
CA ASN A 1080 -53.34 7.75 -82.68
C ASN A 1080 -51.97 7.03 -82.79
N HIS A 1081 -51.80 6.15 -81.79
CA HIS A 1081 -51.18 4.81 -81.78
C HIS A 1081 -49.65 4.62 -81.72
N THR A 1082 -49.29 3.39 -81.30
CA THR A 1082 -48.09 3.03 -80.53
C THR A 1082 -47.15 2.09 -81.31
N LEU A 1083 -45.83 2.23 -81.12
CA LEU A 1083 -44.89 1.09 -81.22
C LEU A 1083 -43.54 1.38 -80.52
N ASN A 1084 -42.94 0.36 -79.90
CA ASN A 1084 -41.57 0.38 -79.38
C ASN A 1084 -40.57 -0.20 -80.40
N ILE A 1085 -39.36 0.37 -80.51
CA ILE A 1085 -38.10 -0.30 -80.90
C ILE A 1085 -36.97 0.27 -80.01
N SER A 1086 -35.88 -0.47 -79.80
CA SER A 1086 -34.96 -0.35 -78.66
C SER A 1086 -33.50 0.04 -79.01
N ASP A 1087 -32.72 0.35 -77.95
CA ASP A 1087 -31.23 0.28 -77.77
C ASP A 1087 -30.30 0.99 -78.79
N THR A 1088 -29.17 1.63 -78.44
CA THR A 1088 -28.03 1.17 -77.61
C THR A 1088 -27.05 2.30 -77.22
N TYR A 1089 -26.33 2.15 -76.10
CA TYR A 1089 -24.95 2.60 -75.75
C TYR A 1089 -24.32 3.86 -76.42
N THR A 1090 -23.69 4.79 -75.67
CA THR A 1090 -22.36 4.56 -75.03
C THR A 1090 -22.04 5.50 -73.84
N VAL A 1091 -20.84 5.36 -73.24
CA VAL A 1091 -20.39 5.93 -71.94
C VAL A 1091 -19.25 6.96 -72.10
N ASN A 1092 -18.99 7.77 -71.05
CA ASN A 1092 -17.81 8.63 -70.72
C ASN A 1092 -18.07 10.16 -70.71
N ALA A 1093 -17.45 10.99 -69.84
CA ALA A 1093 -16.61 10.75 -68.64
C ALA A 1093 -16.51 12.02 -67.74
N LEU A 1094 -15.81 11.91 -66.59
CA LEU A 1094 -15.64 12.96 -65.56
C LEU A 1094 -14.79 14.18 -65.96
N LYS A 1095 -15.12 15.36 -65.42
CA LYS A 1095 -14.26 16.27 -64.60
C LYS A 1095 -15.08 17.54 -64.21
N ILE A 1096 -15.24 17.92 -62.94
CA ILE A 1096 -14.30 18.53 -61.96
C ILE A 1096 -14.06 20.04 -62.20
N SER A 1097 -14.06 20.81 -61.09
CA SER A 1097 -13.68 22.24 -60.92
C SER A 1097 -14.59 23.32 -61.55
N SER A 1098 -14.83 24.50 -60.94
CA SER A 1098 -14.55 24.97 -59.55
C SER A 1098 -15.22 26.33 -59.26
N PHE A 1099 -15.49 26.61 -57.98
CA PHE A 1099 -15.54 27.93 -57.30
C PHE A 1099 -15.98 29.21 -58.06
N ASN A 1100 -16.95 29.92 -57.48
CA ASN A 1100 -16.71 31.31 -57.05
C ASN A 1100 -17.70 31.75 -55.95
N PHE A 1101 -17.23 32.63 -55.06
CA PHE A 1101 -18.04 33.40 -54.11
C PHE A 1101 -18.37 34.78 -54.69
N ASN A 1102 -19.46 35.41 -54.24
CA ASN A 1102 -19.37 36.74 -53.60
C ASN A 1102 -20.68 37.14 -52.90
N TYR A 1103 -20.54 38.05 -51.94
CA TYR A 1103 -21.62 38.72 -51.21
C TYR A 1103 -22.25 39.86 -52.03
N GLU A 1104 -23.50 40.19 -51.70
CA GLU A 1104 -24.13 41.53 -51.52
C GLU A 1104 -25.65 41.45 -51.83
N ASN A 1105 -26.58 42.20 -51.21
CA ASN A 1105 -26.63 42.83 -49.87
C ASN A 1105 -28.10 43.31 -49.58
N GLU A 1106 -28.34 43.85 -48.38
CA GLU A 1106 -29.38 44.86 -48.04
C GLU A 1106 -30.92 44.55 -47.93
N PHE A 1107 -31.47 44.92 -46.75
CA PHE A 1107 -32.74 45.67 -46.49
C PHE A 1107 -34.13 44.97 -46.59
N ASP A 1108 -35.15 45.23 -45.73
CA ASP A 1108 -35.19 45.93 -44.41
C ASP A 1108 -36.53 45.75 -43.61
N PHE A 1109 -36.54 46.22 -42.35
CA PHE A 1109 -37.64 46.64 -41.45
C PHE A 1109 -38.85 45.74 -41.08
N ASN A 1110 -38.98 45.43 -39.78
CA ASN A 1110 -39.86 46.13 -38.78
C ASN A 1110 -39.65 45.51 -37.37
N HIS A 1111 -39.30 46.26 -36.30
CA HIS A 1111 -40.14 47.12 -35.42
C HIS A 1111 -41.15 46.36 -34.52
N GLU A 1112 -41.31 46.61 -33.19
CA GLU A 1112 -40.53 47.41 -32.22
C GLU A 1112 -41.03 47.17 -30.75
N ASN A 1113 -40.45 47.85 -29.73
CA ASN A 1113 -40.87 47.99 -28.31
C ASN A 1113 -40.60 46.81 -27.35
N ASN A 1114 -40.16 46.96 -26.08
CA ASN A 1114 -39.54 48.03 -25.23
C ASN A 1114 -39.01 47.28 -23.92
N SER A 1115 -38.33 47.80 -22.87
CA SER A 1115 -37.94 49.16 -22.47
C SER A 1115 -36.78 49.29 -21.46
N HIS A 1116 -36.02 50.39 -21.58
CA HIS A 1116 -35.51 51.28 -20.52
C HIS A 1116 -34.78 50.80 -19.23
N SER A 1117 -33.50 51.24 -19.13
CA SER A 1117 -32.87 51.94 -17.97
C SER A 1117 -32.57 51.13 -16.68
N THR A 1118 -31.37 51.17 -16.09
CA THR A 1118 -30.66 52.39 -15.64
C THR A 1118 -29.12 52.29 -15.65
N ARG A 1119 -28.46 53.44 -15.45
CA ARG A 1119 -27.02 53.72 -15.62
C ARG A 1119 -26.33 53.97 -14.27
N THR A 1120 -25.10 53.48 -14.10
CA THR A 1120 -24.08 54.06 -13.20
C THR A 1120 -22.69 53.96 -13.86
N GLN A 1121 -21.80 54.90 -13.56
CA GLN A 1121 -20.43 54.98 -14.12
C GLN A 1121 -19.39 54.87 -13.01
N SER A 1122 -18.17 54.45 -13.37
CA SER A 1122 -16.92 54.89 -12.71
C SER A 1122 -15.83 55.07 -13.77
N TYR A 1123 -15.12 56.21 -13.72
CA TYR A 1123 -14.04 56.59 -14.64
C TYR A 1123 -12.76 56.86 -13.83
N THR A 1124 -11.64 56.24 -14.20
CA THR A 1124 -10.23 56.70 -14.11
C THR A 1124 -9.29 55.50 -14.38
N ASN A 1125 -8.08 55.64 -14.94
CA ASN A 1125 -7.39 56.85 -15.39
C ASN A 1125 -6.54 56.59 -16.66
N TYR A 1126 -6.23 57.65 -17.41
CA TYR A 1126 -5.35 57.63 -18.59
C TYR A 1126 -3.93 58.08 -18.19
N GLN A 1127 -2.85 57.42 -18.67
CA GLN A 1127 -1.54 58.07 -18.91
C GLN A 1127 -0.65 57.31 -19.92
N ASP A 1128 -0.31 58.01 -21.00
CA ASP A 1128 0.89 57.99 -21.86
C ASP A 1128 1.67 56.72 -22.26
N LEU A 1129 1.89 56.63 -23.59
CA LEU A 1129 2.94 55.84 -24.25
C LEU A 1129 4.34 56.46 -24.04
N LYS A 1130 5.42 55.65 -24.06
CA LYS A 1130 6.77 56.13 -24.50
C LYS A 1130 7.72 55.05 -25.04
N ILE A 1131 7.61 54.87 -26.36
CA ILE A 1131 8.64 54.64 -27.40
C ILE A 1131 10.11 54.37 -26.94
N LYS A 1132 10.60 53.17 -27.31
CA LYS A 1132 11.95 52.74 -27.79
C LYS A 1132 13.25 52.94 -26.95
N ASN A 1133 14.08 51.89 -27.10
CA ASN A 1133 15.56 51.85 -27.10
C ASN A 1133 16.35 52.22 -25.84
N GLN A 1134 17.07 51.23 -25.30
CA GLN A 1134 18.52 51.36 -25.14
C GLN A 1134 19.29 50.15 -25.71
N PHE A 1135 20.25 50.50 -26.57
CA PHE A 1135 21.51 49.87 -26.93
C PHE A 1135 21.82 48.39 -26.65
N SER A 1136 22.13 47.70 -27.75
CA SER A 1136 23.03 46.54 -27.81
C SER A 1136 24.41 46.84 -27.22
N ASN A 1137 25.09 45.82 -26.68
CA ASN A 1137 26.33 45.28 -27.28
C ASN A 1137 26.93 44.12 -26.48
N ASN A 1138 27.08 42.96 -27.12
CA ASN A 1138 28.39 42.33 -27.29
C ASN A 1138 28.36 41.19 -28.35
N VAL A 1139 29.41 41.16 -29.17
CA VAL A 1139 30.09 39.99 -29.80
C VAL A 1139 29.26 38.70 -29.95
N PHE A 1140 28.84 38.23 -31.12
CA PHE A 1140 29.37 38.31 -32.51
C PHE A 1140 30.64 37.47 -32.77
N LEU A 1141 30.47 36.15 -32.89
CA LEU A 1141 31.27 35.17 -33.68
C LEU A 1141 30.33 33.95 -33.90
N SER A 1142 29.69 33.85 -35.08
CA SER A 1142 30.02 32.86 -36.14
C SER A 1142 30.19 31.42 -35.62
N ALA A 1143 29.33 30.44 -35.91
CA ALA A 1143 28.77 29.99 -37.20
C ALA A 1143 29.81 29.39 -38.17
N LEU A 1144 29.42 28.25 -38.76
CA LEU A 1144 29.99 27.51 -39.90
C LEU A 1144 31.26 26.63 -39.73
N GLU A 1145 31.14 25.47 -40.39
CA GLU A 1145 32.18 24.69 -41.09
C GLU A 1145 33.33 23.99 -40.35
N LYS A 1146 33.15 22.66 -40.18
CA LYS A 1146 33.98 21.56 -40.72
C LYS A 1146 33.17 20.25 -40.60
N LEU A 1147 32.87 19.46 -41.63
CA LEU A 1147 33.23 19.48 -43.06
C LEU A 1147 34.68 19.06 -43.44
N GLU A 1148 35.06 17.88 -42.96
CA GLU A 1148 36.00 16.89 -43.54
C GLU A 1148 35.51 15.53 -42.94
N ILE A 1149 35.39 14.39 -43.63
CA ILE A 1149 36.18 13.82 -44.73
C ILE A 1149 35.32 13.28 -45.90
N SER A 1150 35.95 13.29 -47.08
CA SER A 1150 35.54 12.82 -48.41
C SER A 1150 35.02 11.37 -48.56
N TYR A 1151 33.86 11.22 -49.20
CA TYR A 1151 33.65 10.50 -50.49
C TYR A 1151 34.33 9.13 -50.72
N ASN A 1152 33.56 8.01 -50.63
CA ASN A 1152 33.52 6.92 -51.63
C ASN A 1152 32.62 5.71 -51.23
N ALA A 1153 31.99 5.08 -52.23
CA ALA A 1153 31.55 3.66 -52.28
C ALA A 1153 30.45 3.15 -51.30
N TYR A 1154 29.63 2.12 -51.60
CA TYR A 1154 29.30 1.38 -52.83
C TYR A 1154 27.88 0.72 -52.72
N PHE A 1155 27.26 0.42 -53.87
CA PHE A 1155 26.18 -0.54 -54.19
C PHE A 1155 25.39 -1.34 -53.10
N THR A 1156 24.07 -1.11 -53.05
CA THR A 1156 22.98 -2.02 -53.54
C THR A 1156 22.64 -3.39 -52.87
N GLN A 1157 21.33 -3.61 -52.62
CA GLN A 1157 20.60 -4.91 -52.46
C GLN A 1157 20.81 -5.72 -51.15
N LEU A 1158 19.98 -6.73 -50.77
CA LEU A 1158 18.81 -7.38 -51.42
C LEU A 1158 17.75 -7.84 -50.37
N HIS A 1159 16.66 -8.44 -50.85
CA HIS A 1159 15.58 -9.12 -50.11
C HIS A 1159 15.80 -10.66 -50.13
N ASN A 1160 15.01 -11.41 -49.34
CA ASN A 1160 14.70 -12.86 -49.47
C ASN A 1160 15.68 -13.96 -48.97
N HIS A 1161 15.06 -14.96 -48.30
CA HIS A 1161 15.27 -16.42 -48.34
C HIS A 1161 16.67 -17.06 -48.53
N GLU A 1162 17.09 -17.86 -47.54
CA GLU A 1162 17.16 -19.36 -47.55
C GLU A 1162 17.41 -19.80 -46.08
N MET A 1163 16.84 -20.83 -45.44
CA MET A 1163 16.37 -22.20 -45.75
C MET A 1163 17.47 -23.29 -45.67
N MET A 1164 17.23 -24.32 -44.83
CA MET A 1164 17.95 -25.62 -44.72
C MET A 1164 19.39 -25.60 -44.14
N LEU A 1165 19.98 -26.67 -43.59
CA LEU A 1165 19.50 -27.81 -42.76
C LEU A 1165 20.75 -28.58 -42.22
N SER A 1166 20.55 -29.51 -41.26
CA SER A 1166 21.50 -30.56 -40.80
C SER A 1166 22.67 -30.10 -39.91
N THR A 1167 23.25 -30.90 -39.00
CA THR A 1167 22.91 -32.23 -38.42
C THR A 1167 23.38 -32.23 -36.94
N LEU A 1168 22.89 -33.04 -36.00
CA LEU A 1168 23.08 -34.50 -35.87
C LEU A 1168 21.99 -35.16 -34.98
N LYS A 1169 22.06 -36.49 -34.79
CA LYS A 1169 21.17 -37.29 -33.91
C LYS A 1169 21.98 -38.06 -32.88
N ASP A 1170 21.39 -38.30 -31.70
CA ASP A 1170 21.40 -39.60 -30.99
C ASP A 1170 20.15 -39.67 -30.07
N THR A 1171 19.36 -40.75 -29.92
CA THR A 1171 19.58 -42.17 -29.54
C THR A 1171 19.72 -42.38 -28.00
N LEU A 1172 19.05 -43.30 -27.27
CA LEU A 1172 17.64 -43.77 -27.19
C LEU A 1172 17.51 -44.84 -26.06
N THR A 1173 16.76 -44.57 -24.96
CA THR A 1173 16.31 -45.52 -23.88
C THR A 1173 15.12 -44.91 -23.10
N VAL A 1174 14.06 -45.56 -22.59
CA VAL A 1174 13.53 -46.96 -22.46
C VAL A 1174 13.66 -47.62 -21.06
N THR A 1175 12.56 -48.26 -20.59
CA THR A 1175 12.25 -48.90 -19.27
C THR A 1175 12.08 -47.97 -18.04
N GLY A 1176 11.14 -48.16 -17.10
CA GLY A 1176 9.80 -48.80 -17.15
C GLY A 1176 9.51 -49.95 -16.17
N LEU A 1177 8.60 -49.75 -15.19
CA LEU A 1177 7.70 -50.70 -14.45
C LEU A 1177 6.87 -49.86 -13.41
N THR A 1178 5.52 -49.74 -13.45
CA THR A 1178 4.44 -50.57 -12.84
C THR A 1178 4.45 -50.73 -11.30
N ILE A 1179 3.34 -50.73 -10.53
CA ILE A 1179 1.88 -50.59 -10.81
C ILE A 1179 1.15 -50.14 -9.51
N GLY A 1180 0.00 -49.45 -9.60
CA GLY A 1180 -0.87 -49.17 -8.45
C GLY A 1180 -2.20 -48.49 -8.83
N LEU A 1181 -3.27 -49.26 -9.00
CA LEU A 1181 -4.61 -48.82 -9.47
C LEU A 1181 -5.61 -48.64 -8.32
N ILE A 1182 -6.45 -47.58 -8.33
CA ILE A 1182 -7.93 -47.67 -8.19
C ILE A 1182 -8.65 -46.55 -9.02
N ALA A 1183 -9.52 -46.99 -9.93
CA ALA A 1183 -10.67 -46.38 -10.63
C ALA A 1183 -11.02 -44.84 -10.65
N SER A 1184 -11.02 -44.30 -11.89
CA SER A 1184 -12.18 -43.67 -12.60
C SER A 1184 -12.58 -42.17 -12.39
N PRO A 1185 -13.21 -41.50 -13.42
CA PRO A 1185 -12.93 -40.08 -13.72
C PRO A 1185 -14.19 -39.16 -13.90
N TRP A 1186 -14.37 -38.54 -15.09
CA TRP A 1186 -15.27 -37.40 -15.49
C TRP A 1186 -14.71 -36.01 -15.10
N ILE A 1187 -14.37 -35.02 -15.97
CA ILE A 1187 -14.75 -34.63 -17.38
C ILE A 1187 -16.15 -33.98 -17.41
N LEU A 1188 -16.43 -32.77 -17.96
CA LEU A 1188 -15.85 -32.01 -19.11
C LEU A 1188 -15.84 -30.47 -18.91
N ASN A 1189 -15.20 -29.74 -19.83
CA ASN A 1189 -15.28 -28.27 -20.00
C ASN A 1189 -16.72 -27.76 -20.28
N ALA A 1190 -16.97 -26.49 -19.97
CA ALA A 1190 -18.24 -25.79 -20.23
C ALA A 1190 -18.22 -24.93 -21.51
N SER A 1191 -19.39 -24.73 -22.13
CA SER A 1191 -19.68 -23.63 -23.07
C SER A 1191 -21.19 -23.44 -23.28
N THR A 1192 -21.59 -22.17 -23.39
CA THR A 1192 -22.85 -21.63 -23.98
C THR A 1192 -24.24 -21.86 -23.34
N LEU A 1193 -24.95 -20.72 -23.20
CA LEU A 1193 -26.38 -20.44 -23.49
C LEU A 1193 -27.50 -20.53 -22.40
N ILE A 1194 -27.87 -19.33 -21.91
CA ILE A 1194 -29.22 -18.69 -21.90
C ILE A 1194 -30.35 -19.15 -20.92
N ALA A 1195 -30.91 -18.14 -20.24
CA ALA A 1195 -32.26 -17.93 -19.67
C ALA A 1195 -32.88 -18.88 -18.61
N SER A 1196 -32.88 -18.40 -17.35
CA SER A 1196 -34.06 -17.96 -16.57
C SER A 1196 -35.39 -18.77 -16.59
N LEU A 1197 -35.81 -19.30 -15.42
CA LEU A 1197 -36.99 -18.79 -14.68
C LEU A 1197 -37.14 -19.35 -13.23
N CYS A 1198 -37.67 -18.51 -12.32
CA CYS A 1198 -38.47 -18.79 -11.11
C CYS A 1198 -38.17 -19.97 -10.12
N ALA A 1199 -37.51 -19.63 -9.00
CA ALA A 1199 -37.91 -19.80 -7.58
C ALA A 1199 -38.59 -21.10 -7.03
N SER A 1200 -38.05 -21.67 -5.93
CA SER A 1200 -38.56 -21.50 -4.53
C SER A 1200 -38.10 -22.57 -3.49
N ALA A 1201 -38.05 -22.19 -2.19
CA ALA A 1201 -38.20 -23.05 -0.97
C ALA A 1201 -37.09 -24.10 -0.61
N THR A 1202 -36.81 -24.55 0.64
CA THR A 1202 -37.21 -24.17 2.04
C THR A 1202 -36.32 -24.81 3.15
N ILE A 1203 -35.97 -24.04 4.20
CA ILE A 1203 -36.01 -24.30 5.68
C ILE A 1203 -35.43 -25.59 6.33
N TRP A 1204 -34.48 -25.44 7.31
CA TRP A 1204 -34.42 -25.96 8.72
C TRP A 1204 -33.02 -25.71 9.36
N SER A 1205 -32.75 -25.71 10.68
CA SER A 1205 -33.53 -25.84 11.95
C SER A 1205 -32.71 -25.35 13.19
N SER A 1206 -33.32 -25.13 14.37
CA SER A 1206 -32.69 -24.54 15.59
C SER A 1206 -33.28 -24.99 16.95
N VAL A 1207 -32.49 -25.00 18.04
CA VAL A 1207 -32.83 -25.14 19.51
C VAL A 1207 -31.53 -24.86 20.33
N ASP A 1208 -31.43 -24.56 21.64
CA ASP A 1208 -32.21 -23.92 22.75
C ASP A 1208 -31.15 -23.73 23.92
N PRO A 1209 -31.35 -23.75 25.27
CA PRO A 1209 -32.47 -23.40 26.15
C PRO A 1209 -32.16 -22.48 27.39
N LEU A 1210 -32.98 -21.43 27.59
CA LEU A 1210 -33.64 -21.02 28.87
C LEU A 1210 -32.80 -20.58 30.13
N PRO A 1211 -33.37 -20.14 31.30
CA PRO A 1211 -34.77 -19.79 31.67
C PRO A 1211 -35.06 -18.48 32.50
N ILE A 1212 -36.18 -17.80 32.17
CA ILE A 1212 -37.32 -17.37 33.07
C ILE A 1212 -37.13 -16.41 34.28
N VAL A 1213 -37.87 -15.27 34.29
CA VAL A 1213 -38.84 -14.87 35.37
C VAL A 1213 -40.09 -14.12 34.81
N ALA A 1214 -41.26 -14.80 34.88
CA ALA A 1214 -42.65 -14.37 35.20
C ALA A 1214 -43.10 -12.87 35.29
N LYS A 1215 -44.39 -12.47 35.06
CA LYS A 1215 -45.64 -13.17 34.64
C LYS A 1215 -46.82 -12.24 34.25
N LYS A 1216 -47.76 -12.81 33.46
CA LYS A 1216 -49.24 -12.58 33.36
C LYS A 1216 -49.83 -11.41 32.54
N LYS A 1217 -50.68 -11.80 31.56
CA LYS A 1217 -51.61 -11.00 30.73
C LYS A 1217 -52.97 -10.72 31.43
N ARG A 1218 -53.74 -9.79 30.85
CA ARG A 1218 -55.20 -9.93 30.59
C ARG A 1218 -55.53 -9.49 29.14
N ALA A 1219 -56.73 -9.83 28.67
CA ALA A 1219 -57.30 -9.48 27.36
C ALA A 1219 -58.20 -8.21 27.46
N SER A 1220 -58.88 -7.67 26.44
CA SER A 1220 -59.40 -8.26 25.17
C SER A 1220 -59.83 -7.20 24.11
N THR A 1221 -60.35 -7.69 22.96
CA THR A 1221 -61.41 -7.08 22.10
C THR A 1221 -61.18 -5.72 21.40
N ALA A 1222 -60.82 -5.80 20.11
CA ALA A 1222 -61.60 -5.37 18.92
C ALA A 1222 -62.37 -4.02 18.83
N LYS A 1223 -62.32 -3.49 17.57
CA LYS A 1223 -63.23 -2.58 16.83
C LYS A 1223 -63.04 -1.04 16.93
N SER A 1224 -62.91 -0.41 15.74
CA SER A 1224 -63.33 0.95 15.32
C SER A 1224 -63.05 2.13 16.27
N SER A 1225 -62.33 3.19 15.88
CA SER A 1225 -62.69 4.10 14.77
C SER A 1225 -61.60 5.16 14.47
N GLU A 1226 -61.54 5.64 13.23
CA GLU A 1226 -61.03 6.99 12.88
C GLU A 1226 -62.01 8.09 13.40
N PRO A 1227 -61.68 9.41 13.41
CA PRO A 1227 -60.61 10.09 12.65
C PRO A 1227 -59.81 11.17 13.42
N ASP A 1228 -59.06 11.96 12.64
CA ASP A 1228 -58.73 13.39 12.82
C ASP A 1228 -57.63 13.89 13.79
N THR A 1229 -56.51 14.26 13.15
CA THR A 1229 -55.83 15.58 13.20
C THR A 1229 -54.79 15.95 14.26
N ILE A 1230 -53.82 16.74 13.74
CA ILE A 1230 -53.01 17.80 14.36
C ILE A 1230 -51.81 17.41 15.26
N ASP A 1231 -50.68 18.01 14.87
CA ASP A 1231 -49.52 18.55 15.59
C ASP A 1231 -49.48 18.34 17.14
N ALA A 1232 -48.32 18.13 17.78
CA ALA A 1232 -47.03 18.75 17.48
C ALA A 1232 -45.86 18.13 18.29
N LEU A 1233 -44.70 18.83 18.25
CA LEU A 1233 -43.66 18.90 19.30
C LEU A 1233 -42.57 17.82 19.38
N PHE A 1234 -41.54 18.06 18.56
CA PHE A 1234 -40.16 18.34 19.00
C PHE A 1234 -39.33 17.26 19.76
N ASP A 1235 -38.36 16.71 19.03
CA ASP A 1235 -36.91 17.00 19.24
C ASP A 1235 -36.24 16.58 20.57
N LYS A 1236 -35.49 15.47 20.54
CA LYS A 1236 -33.99 15.53 20.61
C LYS A 1236 -33.26 14.19 20.48
N LYS A 1237 -32.12 14.27 19.76
CA LYS A 1237 -30.88 13.47 19.83
C LYS A 1237 -30.97 11.97 19.50
#